data_AF-A0A0J7KYS9-F1
#
_entry.id   AF-A0A0J7KYS9-F1
#
_cell.length_a   1.000
_cell.length_b   1.000
_cell.length_c   1.000
_cell.angle_alpha   90.00
_cell.angle_beta   90.00
_cell.angle_gamma   90.00
#
_symmetry.space_group_name_H-M   'P 1'
#
loop_
_entity.id
_entity.type
_entity.pdbx_description
1 polymer ?
#
loop_
_entity_poly.entity_id
_entity_poly.type
_entity_poly.pdbx_seq_one_letter_code
_entity_poly.pdbx_strand_id
1 'polypeptide(L)'
;MQKLTDEINRGLSRATHDDAIVKCFTTYVQDLPNGTEKGNFLALDLGGTNFRVLLITLDRQNFDMKSKIYAIPQSLMLGTGTQLFDHIAQCLALFVKDLNMQNEVLPLGFTFSFPLTQYGLTEGHLVRWTKGFNCSGVIGEDVVALLEEAISRRNDVKIDVCAILNDTTGTLMSCAWKNRNCRIGLIVGTGSNACYVEKTKNAQCAIPGNYSENKSHMLINTEWGAFGESGVLDFVITEFDRAIDENSINPTKQLFEKMISGMYMGELARLVLEKLVNAGLLFGGKCPSDLRNRGKFFTKYVSEIENDPKGRYTNCRDILAELGLRNVSDQDCENVRYVCSVVSRRAAHLVSAGIAALLNKMGEDNVTVGIDGSVYRFHPYFHDLMTAKISELQTYKIAPPATPLQDFTYHWKQLMNFYVSHLTDCKVPVQNTNIPRHLDVLLEILLQEEKEVNEPGPCLEYLLQHKLLDLLATLASAETPPGMRTVCLAFLRKLLGRSKYPLLHHASIYAPIQRLVALCNGNPPSPIEGEEVQFLLTICFLVCKYPHVTNIINDAPIVQTASNSTKKDNERTEIQKVTYVPTRRRTNSNPLFEPLDTQAVTLINPNLFDKEQRRLLRSNRSFKTTASSQGSSRRSNESISSREESMSSSPLAQKSVCDSPSIDTKSNEQWKEKRQEDSSGNKIDEHLQNLRDLRLDTDCNVYDDASYVAADNQSLKSPYIPEKSKCLLLDALMSYLNSADNTVRIRACEGIMVLASLDDPSFAQTVARSELPSIVTIRLENLFNAIPAHVDHLDIYNVDVTWGLDSPLWTKEKKFPGCRQVAAFFMWFDYCDQLIREAQTEFAETLARTIRVMFLERIVTPALVDHHVVLITALVTKCLKEITSSILCIEVSYWLVGQDRDPEIPNVWTSPVLHRLIENCFTDSNDLTVETLKLFEEAIDKRSEHILHCLMLNYLSTRAYYDNTAADSAIASWSDEEDEREKEKKGFLDLSYEQNHSRTLAPSNIHRVINCFLSLMPRYLQTDPDVNNYEKYMPAWERQYSSVLSDCALMAWPLEAVMVDDSASSDSRPEADHCSGRFYMGPFLSMLFDKVSNMPRQTYEVNLEVTGLISRLALLPHPYLHEFLLNPLLPLIPGTKSLFLCLQKVVKQLVSEIPKTAESKTMLKETRLKLLSDCSQEEEKENILYESAIVTEEFSKDLAAIAYVKYHHSI
;
A
#
# COMPACT_ATOMS: atom_id res chain seq x y z
N MET A 1 8.96 47.71 -12.85
CA MET A 1 9.47 47.63 -14.23
C MET A 1 9.93 48.99 -14.75
N GLN A 2 9.21 49.74 -15.60
CA GLN A 2 9.74 50.91 -16.33
C GLN A 2 10.63 51.87 -15.51
N LYS A 3 10.13 52.43 -14.40
CA LYS A 3 10.91 53.28 -13.46
C LYS A 3 12.27 52.72 -13.03
N LEU A 4 12.42 51.39 -12.94
CA LEU A 4 13.68 50.71 -12.62
C LEU A 4 14.57 50.60 -13.86
N THR A 5 14.01 50.33 -15.03
CA THR A 5 14.75 50.37 -16.31
C THR A 5 15.33 51.77 -16.54
N ASP A 6 14.58 52.83 -16.21
CA ASP A 6 15.02 54.22 -16.30
C ASP A 6 16.18 54.51 -15.32
N GLU A 7 16.07 54.11 -14.05
CA GLU A 7 17.15 54.26 -13.06
C GLU A 7 18.40 53.42 -13.41
N ILE A 8 18.25 52.20 -13.92
CA ILE A 8 19.37 51.37 -14.41
C ILE A 8 20.08 52.07 -15.57
N ASN A 9 19.34 52.66 -16.51
CA ASN A 9 19.93 53.41 -17.62
C ASN A 9 20.63 54.70 -17.12
N ARG A 10 20.12 55.34 -16.05
CA ARG A 10 20.81 56.46 -15.37
C ARG A 10 22.11 56.02 -14.70
N GLY A 11 22.13 54.87 -14.02
CA GLY A 11 23.33 54.31 -13.37
C GLY A 11 24.43 53.90 -14.34
N LEU A 12 24.07 53.36 -15.50
CA LEU A 12 25.01 52.99 -16.57
C LEU A 12 25.62 54.19 -17.31
N SER A 13 24.91 55.31 -17.35
CA SER A 13 25.28 56.52 -18.10
C SER A 13 26.23 57.42 -17.31
N ARG A 14 27.40 57.72 -17.89
CA ARG A 14 28.45 58.52 -17.23
C ARG A 14 27.98 59.93 -16.86
N ALA A 15 27.03 60.49 -17.61
CA ALA A 15 26.48 61.83 -17.36
C ALA A 15 25.44 61.87 -16.22
N THR A 16 25.04 60.72 -15.67
CA THR A 16 23.97 60.62 -14.66
C THR A 16 24.30 59.67 -13.50
N HIS A 17 25.43 58.95 -13.55
CA HIS A 17 25.81 57.95 -12.57
C HIS A 17 25.88 58.51 -11.15
N ASP A 18 26.44 59.71 -10.95
CA ASP A 18 26.63 60.31 -9.62
C ASP A 18 25.28 60.56 -8.91
N ASP A 19 24.28 61.06 -9.65
CA ASP A 19 22.90 61.29 -9.20
C ASP A 19 21.99 60.04 -9.33
N ALA A 20 22.48 58.92 -9.85
CA ALA A 20 21.70 57.70 -9.99
C ALA A 20 21.60 56.96 -8.65
N ILE A 21 20.39 56.48 -8.33
CA ILE A 21 20.13 55.73 -7.09
C ILE A 21 20.49 54.26 -7.28
N VAL A 22 20.09 53.67 -8.41
CA VAL A 22 20.53 52.32 -8.81
C VAL A 22 21.87 52.46 -9.54
N LYS A 23 22.97 52.19 -8.82
CA LYS A 23 24.31 52.59 -9.27
C LYS A 23 24.86 51.79 -10.46
N CYS A 24 24.43 50.53 -10.65
CA CYS A 24 24.92 49.69 -11.75
C CYS A 24 26.46 49.61 -11.81
N PHE A 25 27.09 49.25 -10.69
CA PHE A 25 28.53 49.10 -10.58
C PHE A 25 29.10 48.11 -11.60
N THR A 26 30.20 48.49 -12.24
CA THR A 26 30.92 47.69 -13.23
C THR A 26 31.81 46.67 -12.53
N THR A 27 31.67 45.38 -12.87
CA THR A 27 32.44 44.29 -12.21
C THR A 27 33.74 43.93 -12.95
N TYR A 28 33.98 44.51 -14.13
CA TYR A 28 35.08 44.18 -15.05
C TYR A 28 35.14 42.72 -15.56
N VAL A 29 34.25 41.84 -15.10
CA VAL A 29 34.05 40.50 -15.68
C VAL A 29 33.35 40.62 -17.03
N GLN A 30 34.02 40.17 -18.10
CA GLN A 30 33.52 40.27 -19.49
C GLN A 30 33.21 38.93 -20.16
N ASP A 31 33.75 37.82 -19.63
CA ASP A 31 33.49 36.47 -20.12
C ASP A 31 32.58 35.72 -19.13
N LEU A 32 31.69 34.87 -19.65
CA LEU A 32 31.05 33.82 -18.87
C LEU A 32 31.87 32.53 -18.96
N PRO A 33 31.80 31.62 -17.97
CA PRO A 33 32.55 30.37 -18.01
C PRO A 33 32.17 29.51 -19.22
N ASN A 34 33.17 28.86 -19.81
CA ASN A 34 33.06 28.17 -21.09
C ASN A 34 33.34 26.65 -21.01
N GLY A 35 33.60 26.11 -19.81
CA GLY A 35 33.85 24.69 -19.56
C GLY A 35 35.27 24.22 -19.89
N THR A 36 36.22 25.16 -20.01
CA THR A 36 37.67 24.85 -20.16
C THR A 36 38.48 25.21 -18.91
N GLU A 37 37.81 25.74 -17.89
CA GLU A 37 38.40 26.11 -16.60
C GLU A 37 38.98 24.88 -15.89
N LYS A 38 40.18 25.03 -15.31
CA LYS A 38 40.86 23.96 -14.59
C LYS A 38 41.81 24.52 -13.52
N GLY A 39 42.02 23.76 -12.44
CA GLY A 39 42.96 24.11 -11.38
C GLY A 39 42.32 24.21 -9.99
N ASN A 40 43.16 24.51 -9.00
CA ASN A 40 42.77 24.71 -7.61
C ASN A 40 42.53 26.20 -7.36
N PHE A 41 41.33 26.57 -6.94
CA PHE A 41 40.95 27.95 -6.63
C PHE A 41 40.42 28.03 -5.20
N LEU A 42 40.90 28.98 -4.42
CA LEU A 42 40.23 29.37 -3.18
C LEU A 42 39.06 30.30 -3.50
N ALA A 43 38.02 30.24 -2.67
CA ALA A 43 36.99 31.28 -2.63
C ALA A 43 36.71 31.70 -1.18
N LEU A 44 36.50 32.99 -0.96
CA LEU A 44 36.15 33.58 0.32
C LEU A 44 34.79 34.29 0.18
N ASP A 45 33.78 33.79 0.87
CA ASP A 45 32.42 34.35 0.90
C ASP A 45 32.16 35.05 2.23
N LEU A 46 32.27 36.39 2.23
CA LEU A 46 32.10 37.23 3.42
C LEU A 46 30.63 37.66 3.58
N GLY A 47 29.89 36.88 4.35
CA GLY A 47 28.49 37.12 4.70
C GLY A 47 28.28 37.98 5.97
N GLY A 48 27.01 38.09 6.38
CA GLY A 48 26.56 39.01 7.44
C GLY A 48 26.86 38.63 8.90
N THR A 49 27.42 37.44 9.17
CA THR A 49 27.63 36.94 10.57
C THR A 49 28.65 35.80 10.63
N ASN A 50 28.72 35.02 9.55
CA ASN A 50 29.78 34.04 9.30
C ASN A 50 30.34 34.33 7.90
N PHE A 51 31.57 33.90 7.66
CA PHE A 51 32.14 33.75 6.31
C PHE A 51 32.42 32.28 6.01
N ARG A 52 32.54 31.94 4.73
CA ARG A 52 32.94 30.62 4.27
C ARG A 52 34.24 30.73 3.49
N VAL A 53 35.20 29.87 3.82
CA VAL A 53 36.36 29.59 2.95
C VAL A 53 36.05 28.31 2.19
N LEU A 54 36.35 28.30 0.89
CA LEU A 54 36.21 27.15 0.01
C LEU A 54 37.52 26.89 -0.73
N LEU A 55 37.79 25.62 -1.01
CA LEU A 55 38.69 25.19 -2.09
C LEU A 55 37.83 24.54 -3.15
N ILE A 56 37.93 25.03 -4.38
CA ILE A 56 37.23 24.54 -5.57
C ILE A 56 38.28 24.02 -6.52
N THR A 57 38.27 22.71 -6.78
CA THR A 57 39.14 22.08 -7.78
C THR A 57 38.30 21.88 -9.04
N LEU A 58 38.64 22.58 -10.11
CA LEU A 58 37.98 22.46 -11.42
C LEU A 58 38.76 21.53 -12.35
N ASP A 59 38.05 20.65 -13.05
CA ASP A 59 38.53 19.96 -14.24
C ASP A 59 37.44 19.96 -15.33
N ARG A 60 37.41 21.07 -16.10
CA ARG A 60 36.52 21.33 -17.25
C ARG A 60 35.02 21.34 -16.91
N GLN A 61 34.42 20.16 -16.76
CA GLN A 61 33.00 19.92 -16.45
C GLN A 61 32.82 19.26 -15.07
N ASN A 62 33.91 18.78 -14.46
CA ASN A 62 33.92 18.22 -13.11
C ASN A 62 34.38 19.29 -12.11
N PHE A 63 33.89 19.21 -10.87
CA PHE A 63 34.42 19.99 -9.76
C PHE A 63 34.40 19.19 -8.45
N ASP A 64 35.44 19.37 -7.62
CA ASP A 64 35.42 19.06 -6.18
C ASP A 64 35.29 20.39 -5.40
N MET A 65 34.65 20.34 -4.23
CA MET A 65 34.46 21.51 -3.37
C MET A 65 34.57 21.13 -1.89
N LYS A 66 35.64 21.60 -1.26
CA LYS A 66 35.84 21.54 0.19
C LYS A 66 35.52 22.91 0.77
N SER A 67 34.86 22.98 1.92
CA SER A 67 34.57 24.28 2.55
C SER A 67 34.51 24.22 4.06
N LYS A 68 34.74 25.37 4.71
CA LYS A 68 34.72 25.55 6.15
C LYS A 68 34.10 26.91 6.49
N ILE A 69 33.19 26.93 7.45
CA ILE A 69 32.48 28.13 7.90
C ILE A 69 33.15 28.66 9.15
N TYR A 70 33.38 29.96 9.21
CA TYR A 70 34.01 30.67 10.33
C TYR A 70 33.09 31.77 10.83
N ALA A 71 32.87 31.81 12.14
CA ALA A 71 32.09 32.86 12.79
C ALA A 71 32.88 34.17 12.84
N ILE A 72 32.15 35.29 12.77
CA ILE A 72 32.67 36.64 12.98
C ILE A 72 32.09 37.13 14.31
N PRO A 73 32.90 37.27 15.37
CA PRO A 73 32.44 37.90 16.60
C PRO A 73 31.92 39.31 16.33
N GLN A 74 30.82 39.69 16.98
CA GLN A 74 30.20 41.03 16.82
C GLN A 74 31.19 42.17 17.15
N SER A 75 32.15 41.91 18.05
CA SER A 75 33.26 42.81 18.35
C SER A 75 34.22 43.07 17.18
N LEU A 76 34.34 42.14 16.22
CA LEU A 76 35.09 42.36 14.98
C LEU A 76 34.23 43.09 13.92
N MET A 77 32.94 42.75 13.81
CA MET A 77 32.00 43.44 12.91
C MET A 77 31.87 44.94 13.20
N LEU A 78 32.14 45.35 14.44
CA LEU A 78 32.12 46.74 14.92
C LEU A 78 33.52 47.26 15.31
N GLY A 79 34.59 46.53 14.94
CA GLY A 79 35.98 46.83 15.33
C GLY A 79 36.74 47.71 14.33
N THR A 80 38.04 47.48 14.20
CA THR A 80 38.85 48.04 13.11
C THR A 80 38.92 47.10 11.92
N GLY A 81 39.12 47.67 10.72
CA GLY A 81 39.35 46.90 9.49
C GLY A 81 40.49 45.89 9.64
N THR A 82 41.62 46.34 10.20
CA THR A 82 42.80 45.49 10.46
C THR A 82 42.43 44.23 11.25
N GLN A 83 41.63 44.36 12.32
CA GLN A 83 41.20 43.21 13.13
C GLN A 83 40.27 42.24 12.36
N LEU A 84 39.42 42.75 11.46
CA LEU A 84 38.57 41.92 10.61
C LEU A 84 39.42 41.15 9.57
N PHE A 85 40.29 41.84 8.84
CA PHE A 85 41.10 41.22 7.80
C PHE A 85 42.17 40.27 8.36
N ASP A 86 42.77 40.58 9.52
CA ASP A 86 43.70 39.66 10.20
C ASP A 86 43.00 38.37 10.67
N HIS A 87 41.74 38.44 11.13
CA HIS A 87 40.91 37.27 11.46
C HIS A 87 40.58 36.44 10.21
N ILE A 88 40.21 37.09 9.10
CA ILE A 88 39.97 36.44 7.81
C ILE A 88 41.25 35.72 7.33
N ALA A 89 42.41 36.39 7.35
CA ALA A 89 43.69 35.81 6.96
C ALA A 89 44.12 34.64 7.88
N GLN A 90 43.84 34.72 9.18
CA GLN A 90 44.05 33.62 10.12
C GLN A 90 43.18 32.40 9.80
N CYS A 91 41.93 32.59 9.39
CA CYS A 91 41.04 31.51 8.99
C CYS A 91 41.42 30.91 7.62
N LEU A 92 41.80 31.74 6.64
CA LEU A 92 42.36 31.29 5.36
C LEU A 92 43.60 30.41 5.59
N ALA A 93 44.55 30.86 6.42
CA ALA A 93 45.77 30.12 6.72
C ALA A 93 45.51 28.79 7.45
N LEU A 94 44.53 28.74 8.36
CA LEU A 94 44.09 27.49 8.99
C LEU A 94 43.52 26.51 7.96
N PHE A 95 42.62 26.97 7.09
CA PHE A 95 41.99 26.11 6.07
C PHE A 95 43.01 25.55 5.06
N VAL A 96 43.96 26.37 4.61
CA VAL A 96 45.05 25.93 3.71
C VAL A 96 45.98 24.92 4.40
N LYS A 97 46.24 25.07 5.70
CA LYS A 97 47.04 24.13 6.50
C LYS A 97 46.31 22.82 6.81
N ASP A 98 45.01 22.87 7.12
CA ASP A 98 44.16 21.67 7.28
C ASP A 98 44.17 20.78 6.02
N LEU A 99 44.34 21.40 4.85
CA LEU A 99 44.43 20.73 3.55
C LEU A 99 45.87 20.38 3.12
N ASN A 100 46.89 20.73 3.91
CA ASN A 100 48.33 20.56 3.62
C ASN A 100 48.87 21.33 2.39
N MET A 101 48.19 22.40 1.98
CA MET A 101 48.49 23.13 0.72
C MET A 101 49.35 24.39 0.93
N GLN A 102 49.90 24.64 2.13
CA GLN A 102 50.62 25.88 2.49
C GLN A 102 51.84 26.24 1.61
N ASN A 103 52.32 25.31 0.78
CA ASN A 103 53.45 25.54 -0.13
C ASN A 103 53.03 25.96 -1.54
N GLU A 104 51.80 25.65 -1.96
CA GLU A 104 51.22 26.05 -3.25
C GLU A 104 50.89 27.54 -3.27
N VAL A 105 50.84 28.16 -4.45
CA VAL A 105 50.29 29.51 -4.64
C VAL A 105 48.85 29.34 -5.08
N LEU A 106 47.90 29.73 -4.23
CA LEU A 106 46.48 29.50 -4.45
C LEU A 106 45.76 30.78 -4.90
N PRO A 107 45.19 30.84 -6.12
CA PRO A 107 44.38 31.96 -6.56
C PRO A 107 43.06 32.03 -5.80
N LEU A 108 42.71 33.20 -5.28
CA LEU A 108 41.55 33.47 -4.45
C LEU A 108 40.54 34.38 -5.17
N GLY A 109 39.30 33.89 -5.30
CA GLY A 109 38.13 34.73 -5.57
C GLY A 109 37.52 35.25 -4.26
N PHE A 110 37.55 36.57 -4.06
CA PHE A 110 36.97 37.24 -2.90
C PHE A 110 35.52 37.67 -3.21
N THR A 111 34.55 36.89 -2.76
CA THR A 111 33.14 37.29 -2.74
C THR A 111 32.90 38.20 -1.54
N PHE A 112 32.94 39.51 -1.81
CA PHE A 112 32.76 40.57 -0.83
C PHE A 112 31.38 41.21 -1.01
N SER A 113 30.44 40.80 -0.17
CA SER A 113 29.01 40.94 -0.41
C SER A 113 28.44 42.30 0.04
N PHE A 114 29.12 43.39 -0.34
CA PHE A 114 28.79 44.78 0.00
C PHE A 114 28.92 45.70 -1.24
N PRO A 115 28.38 46.93 -1.22
CA PRO A 115 28.54 47.89 -2.31
C PRO A 115 29.99 48.33 -2.50
N LEU A 116 30.56 48.01 -3.67
CA LEU A 116 31.93 48.33 -4.09
C LEU A 116 31.95 49.24 -5.31
N THR A 117 32.81 50.26 -5.29
CA THR A 117 33.30 50.90 -6.52
C THR A 117 34.54 50.15 -6.96
N GLN A 118 34.39 49.32 -7.99
CA GLN A 118 35.52 48.59 -8.59
C GLN A 118 36.22 49.44 -9.65
N TYR A 119 37.54 49.30 -9.73
CA TYR A 119 38.39 49.92 -10.76
C TYR A 119 39.02 48.87 -11.67
N GLY A 120 39.08 47.61 -11.22
CA GLY A 120 39.45 46.44 -12.01
C GLY A 120 38.92 45.16 -11.37
N LEU A 121 39.45 44.00 -11.79
CA LEU A 121 39.13 42.72 -11.16
C LEU A 121 39.69 42.59 -9.74
N THR A 122 40.80 43.26 -9.42
CA THR A 122 41.55 43.14 -8.16
C THR A 122 41.63 44.46 -7.39
N GLU A 123 40.68 45.38 -7.61
CA GLU A 123 40.67 46.71 -6.98
C GLU A 123 39.21 47.12 -6.74
N GLY A 124 38.81 47.24 -5.47
CA GLY A 124 37.42 47.44 -5.05
C GLY A 124 37.30 48.24 -3.76
N HIS A 125 36.91 49.51 -3.88
CA HIS A 125 36.74 50.41 -2.75
C HIS A 125 35.36 50.26 -2.10
N LEU A 126 35.30 50.09 -0.77
CA LEU A 126 34.03 49.97 -0.04
C LEU A 126 33.26 51.30 -0.01
N VAL A 127 32.07 51.33 -0.61
CA VAL A 127 31.23 52.54 -0.67
C VAL A 127 30.51 52.80 0.66
N ARG A 128 30.03 51.75 1.33
CA ARG A 128 29.41 51.79 2.66
C ARG A 128 29.25 50.39 3.23
N TRP A 129 29.34 50.25 4.56
CA TRP A 129 28.91 49.01 5.22
C TRP A 129 27.39 48.82 5.14
N THR A 130 26.98 47.55 5.12
CA THR A 130 25.58 47.09 5.22
C THR A 130 25.53 45.85 6.12
N LYS A 131 24.40 45.11 6.15
CA LYS A 131 24.31 43.76 6.76
C LYS A 131 24.78 43.65 8.24
N GLY A 132 24.84 44.77 8.98
CA GLY A 132 25.22 44.83 10.40
C GLY A 132 26.70 45.13 10.70
N PHE A 133 27.54 45.34 9.69
CA PHE A 133 28.93 45.75 9.86
C PHE A 133 29.07 47.26 10.09
N ASN A 134 30.13 47.67 10.80
CA ASN A 134 30.59 49.06 10.87
C ASN A 134 32.09 49.15 11.22
N CYS A 135 32.94 48.39 10.53
CA CYS A 135 34.39 48.38 10.81
C CYS A 135 35.04 49.71 10.40
N SER A 136 35.79 50.31 11.32
CA SER A 136 36.52 51.57 11.11
C SER A 136 37.76 51.38 10.23
N GLY A 137 38.06 52.35 9.36
CA GLY A 137 39.21 52.29 8.45
C GLY A 137 39.05 51.29 7.30
N VAL A 138 37.85 51.24 6.68
CA VAL A 138 37.58 50.40 5.49
C VAL A 138 36.72 51.13 4.45
N ILE A 139 35.77 51.99 4.86
CA ILE A 139 34.96 52.77 3.91
C ILE A 139 35.87 53.76 3.17
N GLY A 140 35.88 53.68 1.83
CA GLY A 140 36.77 54.45 0.96
C GLY A 140 38.09 53.76 0.63
N GLU A 141 38.46 52.70 1.35
CA GLU A 141 39.71 51.94 1.13
C GLU A 141 39.48 50.74 0.20
N ASP A 142 40.52 50.31 -0.51
CA ASP A 142 40.50 49.07 -1.29
C ASP A 142 40.55 47.84 -0.37
N VAL A 143 39.53 47.00 -0.46
CA VAL A 143 39.42 45.81 0.40
C VAL A 143 40.22 44.62 -0.12
N VAL A 144 40.76 44.68 -1.35
CA VAL A 144 41.74 43.70 -1.85
C VAL A 144 43.09 43.94 -1.17
N ALA A 145 43.65 45.15 -1.27
CA ALA A 145 44.88 45.54 -0.59
C ALA A 145 44.83 45.26 0.93
N LEU A 146 43.72 45.59 1.61
CA LEU A 146 43.57 45.29 3.05
C LEU A 146 43.62 43.79 3.39
N LEU A 147 43.16 42.92 2.49
CA LEU A 147 43.26 41.46 2.63
C LEU A 147 44.67 40.95 2.28
N GLU A 148 45.28 41.46 1.22
CA GLU A 148 46.65 41.13 0.81
C GLU A 148 47.69 41.52 1.87
N GLU A 149 47.54 42.69 2.49
CA GLU A 149 48.34 43.08 3.64
C GLU A 149 48.14 42.11 4.81
N ALA A 150 46.90 41.71 5.10
CA ALA A 150 46.61 40.81 6.22
C ALA A 150 47.20 39.41 6.00
N ILE A 151 47.19 38.91 4.77
CA ILE A 151 47.88 37.67 4.37
C ILE A 151 49.41 37.87 4.50
N SER A 152 49.93 38.99 4.01
CA SER A 152 51.37 39.33 4.05
C SER A 152 51.91 39.49 5.47
N ARG A 153 51.12 40.06 6.40
CA ARG A 153 51.44 40.15 7.83
C ARG A 153 51.68 38.79 8.49
N ARG A 154 51.11 37.71 7.94
CA ARG A 154 51.30 36.34 8.45
C ARG A 154 52.53 35.65 7.90
N ASN A 155 52.77 35.81 6.59
CA ASN A 155 53.87 35.15 5.86
C ASN A 155 53.92 33.60 6.04
N ASP A 156 52.76 32.96 6.25
CA ASP A 156 52.65 31.52 6.57
C ASP A 156 51.84 30.67 5.57
N VAL A 157 51.35 31.30 4.51
CA VAL A 157 50.67 30.73 3.33
C VAL A 157 50.89 31.63 2.10
N LYS A 158 50.70 31.11 0.89
CA LYS A 158 50.78 31.89 -0.36
C LYS A 158 49.41 31.91 -1.06
N ILE A 159 48.77 33.07 -1.03
CA ILE A 159 47.44 33.28 -1.62
C ILE A 159 47.53 34.53 -2.50
N ASP A 160 46.96 34.45 -3.69
CA ASP A 160 46.98 35.48 -4.75
C ASP A 160 45.53 35.94 -4.99
N VAL A 161 45.20 37.23 -4.78
CA VAL A 161 43.80 37.69 -4.74
C VAL A 161 43.31 38.11 -6.13
N CYS A 162 43.21 37.12 -7.02
CA CYS A 162 43.00 37.32 -8.45
C CYS A 162 41.65 37.95 -8.86
N ALA A 163 40.64 38.00 -7.98
CA ALA A 163 39.37 38.68 -8.26
C ALA A 163 38.60 39.07 -7.00
N ILE A 164 37.92 40.22 -7.03
CA ILE A 164 36.85 40.61 -6.09
C ILE A 164 35.50 40.73 -6.81
N LEU A 165 34.44 40.22 -6.18
CA LEU A 165 33.09 40.13 -6.75
C LEU A 165 31.98 40.21 -5.68
N ASN A 166 30.76 40.55 -6.11
CA ASN A 166 29.55 40.59 -5.28
C ASN A 166 28.85 39.20 -5.24
N ASP A 167 28.04 38.93 -4.21
CA ASP A 167 27.29 37.67 -4.06
C ASP A 167 26.40 37.36 -5.30
N THR A 168 25.77 38.39 -5.86
CA THR A 168 25.00 38.28 -7.11
C THR A 168 25.86 37.89 -8.33
N THR A 169 27.06 38.45 -8.45
CA THR A 169 28.00 38.17 -9.56
C THR A 169 28.52 36.73 -9.46
N GLY A 170 28.89 36.28 -8.25
CA GLY A 170 29.28 34.88 -8.01
C GLY A 170 28.16 33.89 -8.30
N THR A 171 26.92 34.25 -7.94
CA THR A 171 25.71 33.45 -8.24
C THR A 171 25.48 33.33 -9.76
N LEU A 172 25.64 34.43 -10.51
CA LEU A 172 25.55 34.43 -11.97
C LEU A 172 26.62 33.50 -12.58
N MET A 173 27.89 33.67 -12.20
CA MET A 173 29.02 32.91 -12.75
C MET A 173 28.93 31.41 -12.42
N SER A 174 28.58 31.05 -11.19
CA SER A 174 28.38 29.66 -10.75
C SER A 174 27.22 28.98 -11.50
N CYS A 175 26.12 29.71 -11.76
CA CYS A 175 25.04 29.22 -12.59
C CYS A 175 25.45 29.11 -14.07
N ALA A 176 26.19 30.09 -14.59
CA ALA A 176 26.67 30.13 -15.98
C ALA A 176 27.62 28.97 -16.33
N TRP A 177 28.47 28.54 -15.40
CA TRP A 177 29.32 27.36 -15.57
C TRP A 177 28.51 26.07 -15.76
N LYS A 178 27.36 25.93 -15.09
CA LYS A 178 26.44 24.78 -15.25
C LYS A 178 25.48 24.95 -16.44
N ASN A 179 25.08 26.17 -16.76
CA ASN A 179 24.12 26.48 -17.82
C ASN A 179 24.51 27.79 -18.53
N ARG A 180 25.00 27.65 -19.77
CA ARG A 180 25.50 28.77 -20.61
C ARG A 180 24.44 29.81 -20.99
N ASN A 181 23.16 29.56 -20.74
CA ASN A 181 22.08 30.54 -20.94
C ASN A 181 21.88 31.46 -19.72
N CYS A 182 22.65 31.29 -18.65
CA CYS A 182 22.59 32.22 -17.52
C CYS A 182 23.02 33.64 -17.93
N ARG A 183 22.17 34.63 -17.61
CA ARG A 183 22.47 36.08 -17.79
C ARG A 183 22.18 36.94 -16.58
N ILE A 184 21.53 36.39 -15.55
CA ILE A 184 21.18 37.13 -14.32
C ILE A 184 21.56 36.26 -13.12
N GLY A 185 22.22 36.86 -12.13
CA GLY A 185 22.36 36.31 -10.78
C GLY A 185 21.53 37.14 -9.80
N LEU A 186 20.68 36.49 -9.01
CA LEU A 186 19.74 37.12 -8.09
C LEU A 186 19.95 36.59 -6.67
N ILE A 187 19.97 37.49 -5.69
CA ILE A 187 19.94 37.16 -4.26
C ILE A 187 18.61 37.61 -3.68
N VAL A 188 17.86 36.69 -3.05
CA VAL A 188 16.69 36.99 -2.20
C VAL A 188 16.83 36.27 -0.86
N GLY A 189 17.60 36.87 0.04
CA GLY A 189 17.93 36.34 1.36
C GLY A 189 17.76 37.39 2.44
N THR A 190 18.77 37.57 3.29
CA THR A 190 18.82 38.69 4.26
C THR A 190 18.74 40.04 3.54
N GLY A 191 19.38 40.15 2.37
CA GLY A 191 19.26 41.29 1.45
C GLY A 191 18.57 40.91 0.12
N SER A 192 18.45 41.88 -0.77
CA SER A 192 17.91 41.72 -2.14
C SER A 192 18.72 42.50 -3.15
N ASN A 193 19.40 41.80 -4.06
CA ASN A 193 20.22 42.39 -5.12
C ASN A 193 20.23 41.52 -6.39
N ALA A 194 20.58 42.10 -7.53
CA ALA A 194 20.80 41.38 -8.79
C ALA A 194 22.04 41.87 -9.56
N CYS A 195 22.70 40.94 -10.24
CA CYS A 195 23.73 41.18 -11.25
C CYS A 195 23.24 40.64 -12.60
N TYR A 196 23.60 41.26 -13.71
CA TYR A 196 23.24 40.78 -15.04
C TYR A 196 24.31 41.09 -16.09
N VAL A 197 24.19 40.43 -17.24
CA VAL A 197 25.04 40.66 -18.42
C VAL A 197 24.50 41.84 -19.23
N GLU A 198 25.30 42.90 -19.34
CA GLU A 198 25.01 44.08 -20.17
C GLU A 198 26.00 44.15 -21.35
N LYS A 199 25.61 44.83 -22.42
CA LYS A 199 26.45 45.10 -23.59
C LYS A 199 27.48 46.18 -23.22
N THR A 200 28.79 45.91 -23.34
CA THR A 200 29.89 46.76 -22.85
C THR A 200 29.74 48.24 -23.23
N LYS A 201 29.27 48.52 -24.46
CA LYS A 201 29.01 49.89 -24.96
C LYS A 201 27.98 50.71 -24.15
N ASN A 202 27.15 50.05 -23.34
CA ASN A 202 26.16 50.69 -22.48
C ASN A 202 26.76 51.05 -21.11
N ALA A 203 27.82 50.35 -20.67
CA ALA A 203 28.48 50.55 -19.38
C ALA A 203 29.48 51.73 -19.43
N GLN A 204 28.97 52.95 -19.66
CA GLN A 204 29.80 54.14 -19.88
C GLN A 204 30.65 54.54 -18.66
N CYS A 205 30.33 54.01 -17.48
CA CYS A 205 31.09 54.23 -16.25
C CYS A 205 32.35 53.36 -16.15
N ALA A 206 32.52 52.35 -17.02
CA ALA A 206 33.76 51.57 -17.09
C ALA A 206 34.95 52.45 -17.53
N ILE A 207 36.11 52.22 -16.92
CA ILE A 207 37.34 53.00 -17.18
C ILE A 207 38.08 52.40 -18.39
N PRO A 208 38.27 53.16 -19.49
CA PRO A 208 39.00 52.66 -20.67
C PRO A 208 40.43 52.25 -20.32
N GLY A 209 40.88 51.12 -20.86
CA GLY A 209 42.16 50.49 -20.52
C GLY A 209 42.05 49.41 -19.44
N ASN A 210 41.08 49.50 -18.52
CA ASN A 210 40.88 48.52 -17.44
C ASN A 210 39.98 47.35 -17.87
N TYR A 211 39.49 47.34 -19.11
CA TYR A 211 38.73 46.26 -19.73
C TYR A 211 39.05 46.12 -21.22
N SER A 212 38.70 44.98 -21.83
CA SER A 212 38.88 44.74 -23.26
C SER A 212 37.70 45.30 -24.06
N GLU A 213 37.93 46.37 -24.83
CA GLU A 213 36.91 46.99 -25.70
C GLU A 213 36.34 46.04 -26.77
N ASN A 214 37.12 45.03 -27.17
CA ASN A 214 36.72 44.04 -28.17
C ASN A 214 35.66 43.03 -27.67
N LYS A 215 35.39 42.97 -26.36
CA LYS A 215 34.39 42.06 -25.79
C LYS A 215 33.03 42.73 -25.71
N SER A 216 32.01 42.08 -26.28
CA SER A 216 30.66 42.65 -26.41
C SER A 216 29.91 42.79 -25.09
N HIS A 217 30.31 42.08 -24.04
CA HIS A 217 29.58 41.94 -22.78
C HIS A 217 30.42 42.30 -21.56
N MET A 218 29.72 42.71 -20.50
CA MET A 218 30.25 43.10 -19.21
C MET A 218 29.20 42.84 -18.13
N LEU A 219 29.58 42.22 -17.01
CA LEU A 219 28.66 41.97 -15.90
C LEU A 219 28.52 43.24 -15.04
N ILE A 220 27.27 43.57 -14.72
CA ILE A 220 26.88 44.76 -13.96
C ILE A 220 26.20 44.31 -12.68
N ASN A 221 26.73 44.72 -11.53
CA ASN A 221 26.05 44.61 -10.23
C ASN A 221 25.09 45.80 -10.12
N THR A 222 23.78 45.56 -10.01
CA THR A 222 22.80 46.65 -9.98
C THR A 222 22.83 47.45 -8.68
N GLU A 223 23.11 46.80 -7.54
CA GLU A 223 22.79 47.29 -6.19
C GLU A 223 21.37 47.85 -6.09
N TRP A 224 20.39 47.13 -6.67
CA TRP A 224 19.01 47.62 -6.82
C TRP A 224 18.26 47.81 -5.49
N GLY A 225 18.83 47.41 -4.35
CA GLY A 225 18.22 47.54 -3.04
C GLY A 225 17.90 49.01 -2.67
N ALA A 226 18.73 49.94 -3.16
CA ALA A 226 18.53 51.38 -3.03
C ALA A 226 17.37 51.96 -3.87
N PHE A 227 16.79 51.20 -4.81
CA PHE A 227 15.71 51.70 -5.66
C PHE A 227 14.55 52.27 -4.82
N GLY A 228 14.04 53.45 -5.20
CA GLY A 228 13.02 54.17 -4.44
C GLY A 228 13.52 55.29 -3.53
N GLU A 229 14.82 55.37 -3.19
CA GLU A 229 15.36 56.44 -2.31
C GLU A 229 15.08 57.88 -2.80
N SER A 230 14.80 58.07 -4.09
CA SER A 230 14.40 59.33 -4.72
C SER A 230 12.87 59.58 -4.74
N GLY A 231 12.10 58.88 -3.89
CA GLY A 231 10.63 58.95 -3.85
C GLY A 231 9.92 58.26 -5.02
N VAL A 232 10.67 57.67 -5.96
CA VAL A 232 10.09 57.05 -7.17
C VAL A 232 9.18 55.85 -6.90
N LEU A 233 9.18 55.32 -5.67
CA LEU A 233 8.33 54.22 -5.19
C LEU A 233 7.26 54.62 -4.16
N ASP A 234 7.05 55.92 -3.88
CA ASP A 234 6.10 56.36 -2.83
C ASP A 234 4.66 55.85 -3.01
N PHE A 235 4.29 55.52 -4.25
CA PHE A 235 3.00 54.94 -4.64
C PHE A 235 2.81 53.45 -4.25
N VAL A 236 3.86 52.75 -3.78
CA VAL A 236 3.78 51.37 -3.25
C VAL A 236 4.23 51.26 -1.79
N ILE A 237 4.92 52.27 -1.25
CA ILE A 237 5.41 52.29 0.13
C ILE A 237 4.23 52.51 1.09
N THR A 238 3.96 51.55 1.97
CA THR A 238 2.88 51.60 2.97
C THR A 238 3.31 52.33 4.25
N GLU A 239 2.37 52.54 5.18
CA GLU A 239 2.69 53.01 6.54
C GLU A 239 3.67 52.08 7.27
N PHE A 240 3.56 50.76 7.05
CA PHE A 240 4.40 49.75 7.69
C PHE A 240 5.82 49.77 7.14
N ASP A 241 5.99 49.99 5.83
CA ASP A 241 7.32 50.13 5.22
C ASP A 241 8.05 51.39 5.71
N ARG A 242 7.32 52.50 5.91
CA ARG A 242 7.88 53.73 6.54
C ARG A 242 8.32 53.46 7.98
N ALA A 243 7.47 52.80 8.78
CA ALA A 243 7.83 52.44 10.16
C ALA A 243 9.06 51.53 10.24
N ILE A 244 9.25 50.60 9.28
CA ILE A 244 10.48 49.79 9.17
C ILE A 244 11.70 50.64 8.83
N ASP A 245 11.56 51.57 7.87
CA ASP A 245 12.65 52.43 7.42
C ASP A 245 13.11 53.42 8.51
N GLU A 246 12.16 54.14 9.12
CA GLU A 246 12.39 55.10 10.21
C GLU A 246 13.12 54.47 11.41
N ASN A 247 12.80 53.21 11.73
CA ASN A 247 13.42 52.47 12.83
C ASN A 247 14.64 51.64 12.39
N SER A 248 15.03 51.65 11.12
CA SER A 248 16.19 50.90 10.62
C SER A 248 17.53 51.51 11.08
N ILE A 249 18.62 50.76 10.90
CA ILE A 249 20.00 51.26 11.12
C ILE A 249 20.36 52.33 10.07
N ASN A 250 19.66 52.33 8.93
CA ASN A 250 19.89 53.18 7.77
C ASN A 250 18.58 53.80 7.23
N PRO A 251 17.93 54.73 7.94
CA PRO A 251 16.70 55.37 7.47
C PRO A 251 16.89 56.08 6.13
N THR A 252 15.83 56.17 5.31
CA THR A 252 15.82 56.67 3.93
C THR A 252 16.73 55.91 2.95
N LYS A 253 17.15 54.68 3.27
CA LYS A 253 18.12 53.90 2.47
C LYS A 253 17.66 52.47 2.25
N GLN A 254 18.08 51.84 1.15
CA GLN A 254 17.73 50.43 0.83
C GLN A 254 16.20 50.15 0.76
N LEU A 255 15.40 51.09 0.24
CA LEU A 255 13.93 51.03 0.33
C LEU A 255 13.31 49.84 -0.44
N PHE A 256 13.84 49.48 -1.61
CA PHE A 256 13.36 48.32 -2.38
C PHE A 256 13.74 47.00 -1.69
N GLU A 257 14.95 46.91 -1.13
CA GLU A 257 15.38 45.77 -0.32
C GLU A 257 14.50 45.60 0.94
N LYS A 258 14.20 46.70 1.65
CA LYS A 258 13.29 46.71 2.82
C LYS A 258 11.88 46.19 2.51
N MET A 259 11.39 46.40 1.29
CA MET A 259 10.08 45.89 0.87
C MET A 259 10.07 44.40 0.49
N ILE A 260 11.25 43.75 0.38
CA ILE A 260 11.43 42.42 -0.21
C ILE A 260 12.09 41.41 0.75
N SER A 261 13.18 41.79 1.42
CA SER A 261 14.15 40.81 1.95
C SER A 261 13.78 40.21 3.31
N GLY A 262 14.37 39.06 3.62
CA GLY A 262 14.15 38.30 4.86
C GLY A 262 14.71 38.95 6.12
N MET A 263 15.38 40.10 6.04
CA MET A 263 15.69 40.92 7.21
C MET A 263 14.47 41.74 7.68
N TYR A 264 13.52 42.02 6.80
CA TYR A 264 12.42 42.97 7.05
C TYR A 264 11.04 42.33 6.90
N MET A 265 10.89 41.28 6.09
CA MET A 265 9.62 40.60 5.82
C MET A 265 8.87 40.15 7.09
N GLY A 266 9.57 39.62 8.09
CA GLY A 266 8.96 39.21 9.37
C GLY A 266 8.47 40.40 10.22
N GLU A 267 9.23 41.50 10.26
CA GLU A 267 8.83 42.72 10.96
C GLU A 267 7.65 43.43 10.27
N LEU A 268 7.56 43.34 8.95
CA LEU A 268 6.41 43.84 8.20
C LEU A 268 5.12 43.07 8.55
N ALA A 269 5.21 41.73 8.62
CA ALA A 269 4.11 40.91 9.10
C ALA A 269 3.76 41.26 10.57
N ARG A 270 4.77 41.43 11.45
CA ARG A 270 4.57 41.84 12.86
C ARG A 270 3.76 43.13 12.98
N LEU A 271 4.13 44.17 12.23
CA LEU A 271 3.47 45.49 12.27
C LEU A 271 2.02 45.45 11.77
N VAL A 272 1.74 44.65 10.73
CA VAL A 272 0.36 44.43 10.25
C VAL A 272 -0.46 43.68 11.31
N LEU A 273 0.10 42.61 11.89
CA LEU A 273 -0.56 41.83 12.94
C LEU A 273 -0.82 42.69 14.20
N GLU A 274 0.16 43.45 14.67
CA GLU A 274 0.01 44.36 15.80
C GLU A 274 -1.10 45.40 15.55
N LYS A 275 -1.18 45.99 14.35
CA LYS A 275 -2.26 46.93 14.00
C LYS A 275 -3.64 46.26 13.98
N LEU A 276 -3.75 45.04 13.45
CA LEU A 276 -5.00 44.27 13.46
C LEU A 276 -5.44 43.89 14.87
N VAL A 277 -4.51 43.49 15.75
CA VAL A 277 -4.84 43.20 17.16
C VAL A 277 -5.23 44.47 17.91
N ASN A 278 -4.50 45.58 17.73
CA ASN A 278 -4.85 46.86 18.36
C ASN A 278 -6.20 47.42 17.86
N ALA A 279 -6.66 47.02 16.67
CA ALA A 279 -8.00 47.29 16.14
C ALA A 279 -9.09 46.30 16.63
N GLY A 280 -8.73 45.30 17.45
CA GLY A 280 -9.65 44.28 17.96
C GLY A 280 -10.00 43.16 16.97
N LEU A 281 -9.37 43.14 15.78
CA LEU A 281 -9.67 42.21 14.68
C LEU A 281 -8.93 40.86 14.77
N LEU A 282 -7.99 40.74 15.71
CA LEU A 282 -7.26 39.51 16.03
C LEU A 282 -7.14 39.34 17.55
N PHE A 283 -7.14 38.08 18.00
CA PHE A 283 -6.92 37.64 19.38
C PHE A 283 -7.81 38.34 20.43
N GLY A 284 -8.99 38.82 20.03
CA GLY A 284 -9.90 39.61 20.87
C GLY A 284 -9.26 40.88 21.44
N GLY A 285 -8.34 41.52 20.71
CA GLY A 285 -7.65 42.74 21.13
C GLY A 285 -6.40 42.53 22.02
N LYS A 286 -6.04 41.29 22.33
CA LYS A 286 -4.99 40.97 23.32
C LYS A 286 -3.62 40.79 22.66
N CYS A 287 -2.93 41.90 22.37
CA CYS A 287 -1.58 41.86 21.77
C CYS A 287 -0.51 41.42 22.80
N PRO A 288 0.21 40.28 22.58
CA PRO A 288 1.25 39.77 23.49
C PRO A 288 2.44 40.70 23.68
N SER A 289 3.23 40.43 24.73
CA SER A 289 4.52 41.11 24.95
C SER A 289 5.46 40.98 23.75
N ASP A 290 5.64 39.77 23.23
CA ASP A 290 6.61 39.53 22.17
C ASP A 290 6.13 39.95 20.79
N LEU A 291 4.82 39.98 20.53
CA LEU A 291 4.29 40.52 19.28
C LEU A 291 4.47 42.06 19.19
N ARG A 292 4.52 42.77 20.32
CA ARG A 292 4.86 44.21 20.40
C ARG A 292 6.37 44.48 20.23
N ASN A 293 7.20 43.48 20.51
CA ASN A 293 8.66 43.63 20.47
C ASN A 293 9.18 43.50 19.03
N ARG A 294 9.79 44.59 18.53
CA ARG A 294 10.44 44.62 17.22
C ARG A 294 11.42 43.45 17.04
N GLY A 295 11.37 42.81 15.88
CA GLY A 295 12.27 41.72 15.49
C GLY A 295 11.97 40.37 16.14
N LYS A 296 10.92 40.23 16.96
CA LYS A 296 10.49 38.93 17.52
C LYS A 296 9.68 38.07 16.55
N PHE A 297 9.14 38.62 15.47
CA PHE A 297 8.48 37.84 14.42
C PHE A 297 9.48 37.60 13.28
N PHE A 298 10.07 36.40 13.26
CA PHE A 298 11.11 36.05 12.29
C PHE A 298 10.52 35.70 10.92
N THR A 299 11.27 35.93 9.84
CA THR A 299 10.84 35.50 8.49
C THR A 299 10.66 33.99 8.35
N LYS A 300 11.29 33.15 9.20
CA LYS A 300 10.97 31.71 9.25
C LYS A 300 9.48 31.47 9.55
N TYR A 301 8.86 32.28 10.41
CA TYR A 301 7.45 32.14 10.75
C TYR A 301 6.54 32.40 9.54
N VAL A 302 6.88 33.39 8.69
CA VAL A 302 6.12 33.67 7.45
C VAL A 302 6.11 32.43 6.54
N SER A 303 7.27 31.78 6.37
CA SER A 303 7.38 30.53 5.59
C SER A 303 6.66 29.35 6.27
N GLU A 304 6.87 29.15 7.58
CA GLU A 304 6.31 28.06 8.38
C GLU A 304 4.76 28.13 8.41
N ILE A 305 4.18 29.32 8.59
CA ILE A 305 2.73 29.58 8.58
C ILE A 305 2.11 29.37 7.19
N GLU A 306 2.79 29.79 6.13
CA GLU A 306 2.27 29.56 4.77
C GLU A 306 2.35 28.09 4.33
N ASN A 307 3.29 27.32 4.90
CA ASN A 307 3.49 25.90 4.62
C ASN A 307 2.47 24.96 5.30
N ASP A 308 1.65 25.46 6.25
CA ASP A 308 0.54 24.68 6.82
C ASP A 308 -0.45 24.23 5.71
N PRO A 309 -0.97 22.99 5.70
CA PRO A 309 -2.00 22.60 4.73
C PRO A 309 -3.27 23.47 4.82
N LYS A 310 -4.06 23.60 3.74
CA LYS A 310 -5.29 24.40 3.78
C LYS A 310 -6.28 23.82 4.81
N GLY A 311 -6.79 24.65 5.72
CA GLY A 311 -7.68 24.21 6.80
C GLY A 311 -6.95 23.49 7.95
N ARG A 312 -5.62 23.49 7.96
CA ARG A 312 -4.78 23.13 9.11
C ARG A 312 -3.90 24.32 9.45
N TYR A 313 -3.49 24.43 10.71
CA TYR A 313 -2.80 25.60 11.26
C TYR A 313 -1.77 25.18 12.32
N THR A 314 -1.08 24.06 12.12
CA THR A 314 -0.21 23.46 13.14
C THR A 314 0.98 24.38 13.42
N ASN A 315 1.74 24.73 12.39
CA ASN A 315 2.88 25.63 12.53
C ASN A 315 2.43 26.99 13.04
N CYS A 316 1.31 27.51 12.50
CA CYS A 316 0.74 28.78 12.93
C CYS A 316 0.35 28.78 14.43
N ARG A 317 -0.24 27.70 14.94
CA ARG A 317 -0.61 27.57 16.35
C ARG A 317 0.61 27.43 17.25
N ASP A 318 1.62 26.69 16.85
CA ASP A 318 2.85 26.52 17.62
C ASP A 318 3.65 27.84 17.72
N ILE A 319 3.76 28.58 16.61
CA ILE A 319 4.40 29.91 16.57
C ILE A 319 3.63 30.93 17.40
N LEU A 320 2.30 30.93 17.31
CA LEU A 320 1.46 31.81 18.14
C LEU A 320 1.60 31.43 19.62
N ALA A 321 1.73 30.15 19.98
CA ALA A 321 1.99 29.69 21.33
C ALA A 321 3.41 30.07 21.84
N GLU A 322 4.44 30.05 20.98
CA GLU A 322 5.79 30.57 21.27
C GLU A 322 5.73 32.08 21.59
N LEU A 323 4.92 32.84 20.84
CA LEU A 323 4.62 34.25 21.07
C LEU A 323 3.63 34.52 22.22
N GLY A 324 3.22 33.48 22.97
CA GLY A 324 2.38 33.58 24.18
C GLY A 324 0.86 33.40 23.99
N LEU A 325 0.39 33.13 22.77
CA LEU A 325 -1.03 32.98 22.42
C LEU A 325 -1.44 31.51 22.29
N ARG A 326 -1.80 30.89 23.43
CA ARG A 326 -2.17 29.45 23.46
C ARG A 326 -3.62 29.16 23.03
N ASN A 327 -4.52 30.12 23.17
CA ASN A 327 -5.97 29.93 22.94
C ASN A 327 -6.46 30.75 21.73
N VAL A 328 -5.87 30.52 20.55
CA VAL A 328 -6.26 31.18 19.28
C VAL A 328 -7.33 30.41 18.53
N SER A 329 -8.22 31.11 17.84
CA SER A 329 -9.23 30.49 16.96
C SER A 329 -8.64 30.12 15.59
N ASP A 330 -9.29 29.23 14.85
CA ASP A 330 -8.89 28.94 13.46
C ASP A 330 -9.06 30.16 12.55
N GLN A 331 -9.99 31.07 12.87
CA GLN A 331 -10.15 32.32 12.15
C GLN A 331 -8.98 33.28 12.41
N ASP A 332 -8.45 33.33 13.63
CA ASP A 332 -7.20 34.07 13.91
C ASP A 332 -6.04 33.48 13.10
N CYS A 333 -5.94 32.15 13.02
CA CYS A 333 -4.87 31.46 12.30
C CYS A 333 -4.93 31.70 10.78
N GLU A 334 -6.11 31.60 10.16
CA GLU A 334 -6.30 31.91 8.74
C GLU A 334 -6.04 33.40 8.44
N ASN A 335 -6.44 34.31 9.36
CA ASN A 335 -6.13 35.74 9.22
C ASN A 335 -4.62 36.01 9.31
N VAL A 336 -3.91 35.35 10.23
CA VAL A 336 -2.44 35.44 10.37
C VAL A 336 -1.75 34.88 9.11
N ARG A 337 -2.21 33.74 8.59
CA ARG A 337 -1.75 33.16 7.33
C ARG A 337 -2.00 34.09 6.15
N TYR A 338 -3.17 34.71 6.07
CA TYR A 338 -3.50 35.65 5.02
C TYR A 338 -2.53 36.84 5.01
N VAL A 339 -2.25 37.44 6.18
CA VAL A 339 -1.25 38.52 6.32
C VAL A 339 0.13 38.08 5.84
N CYS A 340 0.61 36.89 6.24
CA CYS A 340 1.87 36.33 5.74
C CYS A 340 1.87 36.23 4.22
N SER A 341 0.82 35.64 3.63
CA SER A 341 0.68 35.45 2.18
C SER A 341 0.53 36.74 1.37
N VAL A 342 0.08 37.84 1.98
CA VAL A 342 0.05 39.16 1.35
C VAL A 342 1.45 39.78 1.34
N VAL A 343 2.18 39.66 2.45
CA VAL A 343 3.55 40.16 2.61
C VAL A 343 4.54 39.45 1.68
N SER A 344 4.53 38.11 1.68
CA SER A 344 5.43 37.29 0.85
C SER A 344 5.15 37.45 -0.65
N ARG A 345 3.87 37.42 -1.06
CA ARG A 345 3.43 37.63 -2.44
C ARG A 345 3.80 39.03 -2.95
N ARG A 346 3.71 40.06 -2.10
CA ARG A 346 4.19 41.41 -2.46
C ARG A 346 5.70 41.40 -2.74
N ALA A 347 6.50 40.79 -1.88
CA ALA A 347 7.95 40.67 -2.07
C ALA A 347 8.29 39.91 -3.38
N ALA A 348 7.65 38.76 -3.63
CA ALA A 348 7.82 37.99 -4.86
C ALA A 348 7.44 38.80 -6.11
N HIS A 349 6.31 39.52 -6.08
CA HIS A 349 5.89 40.38 -7.20
C HIS A 349 6.85 41.57 -7.45
N LEU A 350 7.42 42.17 -6.40
CA LEU A 350 8.40 43.25 -6.53
C LEU A 350 9.71 42.75 -7.16
N VAL A 351 10.24 41.61 -6.70
CA VAL A 351 11.40 40.93 -7.34
C VAL A 351 11.11 40.61 -8.80
N SER A 352 9.92 40.08 -9.09
CA SER A 352 9.47 39.75 -10.45
C SER A 352 9.47 40.96 -11.38
N ALA A 353 8.98 42.11 -10.89
CA ALA A 353 8.99 43.38 -11.62
C ALA A 353 10.40 44.00 -11.77
N GLY A 354 11.38 43.48 -11.03
CA GLY A 354 12.82 43.72 -11.20
C GLY A 354 13.44 42.81 -12.26
N ILE A 355 13.25 41.49 -12.15
CA ILE A 355 13.76 40.51 -13.13
C ILE A 355 13.17 40.76 -14.53
N ALA A 356 11.87 41.03 -14.64
CA ALA A 356 11.25 41.40 -15.91
C ALA A 356 11.83 42.70 -16.51
N ALA A 357 12.28 43.65 -15.67
CA ALA A 357 12.96 44.86 -16.15
C ALA A 357 14.34 44.56 -16.77
N LEU A 358 15.07 43.59 -16.20
CA LEU A 358 16.37 43.14 -16.72
C LEU A 358 16.19 42.30 -18.01
N LEU A 359 15.26 41.34 -18.01
CA LEU A 359 14.96 40.50 -19.17
C LEU A 359 14.53 41.33 -20.39
N ASN A 360 13.55 42.23 -20.20
CA ASN A 360 13.07 43.11 -21.27
C ASN A 360 14.14 44.13 -21.73
N LYS A 361 15.17 44.43 -20.89
CA LYS A 361 16.29 45.33 -21.24
C LYS A 361 17.41 44.60 -22.01
N MET A 362 17.70 43.35 -21.69
CA MET A 362 18.68 42.54 -22.43
C MET A 362 18.17 42.19 -23.83
N GLY A 363 16.91 41.74 -23.92
CA GLY A 363 16.28 41.29 -25.17
C GLY A 363 16.91 40.01 -25.73
N GLU A 364 17.18 39.02 -24.86
CA GLU A 364 17.60 37.67 -25.26
C GLU A 364 16.43 36.69 -25.12
N ASP A 365 16.19 35.85 -26.14
CA ASP A 365 15.01 34.97 -26.22
C ASP A 365 15.03 33.78 -25.24
N ASN A 366 16.19 33.44 -24.67
CA ASN A 366 16.33 32.35 -23.71
C ASN A 366 17.37 32.74 -22.64
N VAL A 367 16.87 33.04 -21.43
CA VAL A 367 17.69 33.46 -20.29
C VAL A 367 17.39 32.57 -19.09
N THR A 368 18.46 32.02 -18.51
CA THR A 368 18.43 31.44 -17.17
C THR A 368 18.79 32.50 -16.13
N VAL A 369 18.10 32.46 -14.99
CA VAL A 369 18.40 33.25 -13.79
C VAL A 369 18.99 32.31 -12.75
N GLY A 370 20.25 32.53 -12.35
CA GLY A 370 20.82 31.90 -11.17
C GLY A 370 20.30 32.58 -9.91
N ILE A 371 19.75 31.83 -8.95
CA ILE A 371 19.10 32.41 -7.76
C ILE A 371 19.62 31.75 -6.50
N ASP A 372 19.98 32.57 -5.51
CA ASP A 372 20.29 32.15 -4.14
C ASP A 372 19.59 33.07 -3.11
N GLY A 373 19.73 32.76 -1.83
CA GLY A 373 19.13 33.48 -0.70
C GLY A 373 18.10 32.65 0.07
N SER A 374 18.03 32.90 1.38
CA SER A 374 17.20 32.15 2.33
C SER A 374 15.69 32.26 2.08
N VAL A 375 15.19 33.41 1.62
CA VAL A 375 13.75 33.57 1.33
C VAL A 375 13.35 32.69 0.15
N TYR A 376 14.11 32.76 -0.95
CA TYR A 376 13.85 31.95 -2.15
C TYR A 376 14.02 30.44 -1.89
N ARG A 377 14.98 30.04 -1.06
CA ARG A 377 15.24 28.62 -0.73
C ARG A 377 14.21 27.99 0.22
N PHE A 378 13.60 28.75 1.13
CA PHE A 378 12.81 28.20 2.24
C PHE A 378 11.34 28.65 2.30
N HIS A 379 10.91 29.61 1.48
CA HIS A 379 9.50 30.04 1.46
C HIS A 379 8.70 29.22 0.43
N PRO A 380 7.62 28.53 0.83
CA PRO A 380 7.02 27.44 0.04
C PRO A 380 6.48 27.88 -1.33
N TYR A 381 6.02 29.12 -1.47
CA TYR A 381 5.36 29.62 -2.69
C TYR A 381 6.17 30.68 -3.44
N PHE A 382 7.36 31.05 -2.96
CA PHE A 382 8.09 32.21 -3.51
C PHE A 382 8.57 31.96 -4.94
N HIS A 383 8.96 30.72 -5.29
CA HIS A 383 9.28 30.34 -6.66
C HIS A 383 8.08 30.54 -7.59
N ASP A 384 6.95 29.89 -7.30
CA ASP A 384 5.77 29.88 -8.17
C ASP A 384 5.20 31.29 -8.38
N LEU A 385 5.05 32.06 -7.29
CA LEU A 385 4.57 33.44 -7.34
C LEU A 385 5.51 34.35 -8.14
N MET A 386 6.81 34.10 -8.09
CA MET A 386 7.79 34.86 -8.87
C MET A 386 7.76 34.45 -10.36
N THR A 387 7.80 33.15 -10.67
CA THR A 387 7.78 32.63 -12.04
C THR A 387 6.49 33.04 -12.78
N ALA A 388 5.32 32.90 -12.14
CA ALA A 388 4.04 33.35 -12.68
C ALA A 388 4.03 34.87 -12.95
N LYS A 389 4.46 35.69 -11.98
CA LYS A 389 4.44 37.15 -12.13
C LYS A 389 5.49 37.66 -13.12
N ILE A 390 6.64 36.99 -13.26
CA ILE A 390 7.61 37.27 -14.33
C ILE A 390 6.95 37.04 -15.69
N SER A 391 6.20 35.95 -15.86
CA SER A 391 5.54 35.59 -17.12
C SER A 391 4.44 36.57 -17.53
N GLU A 392 3.75 37.19 -16.57
CA GLU A 392 2.80 38.29 -16.81
C GLU A 392 3.47 39.61 -17.23
N LEU A 393 4.74 39.84 -16.88
CA LEU A 393 5.42 41.14 -17.01
C LEU A 393 6.45 41.22 -18.15
N GLN A 394 6.76 40.11 -18.82
CA GLN A 394 7.63 40.12 -20.00
C GLN A 394 6.89 40.67 -21.22
N THR A 395 7.57 41.52 -21.99
CA THR A 395 7.02 42.09 -23.24
C THR A 395 7.47 41.32 -24.48
N TYR A 396 8.52 40.51 -24.36
CA TYR A 396 8.94 39.58 -25.41
C TYR A 396 8.10 38.31 -25.32
N LYS A 397 7.51 37.92 -26.45
CA LYS A 397 7.09 36.52 -26.63
C LYS A 397 8.37 35.72 -26.77
N ILE A 398 8.73 34.99 -25.72
CA ILE A 398 9.67 33.87 -25.78
C ILE A 398 9.26 33.01 -27.00
N ALA A 399 10.22 32.38 -27.68
CA ALA A 399 9.91 31.21 -28.50
C ALA A 399 9.00 30.26 -27.68
N PRO A 400 8.00 29.59 -28.28
CA PRO A 400 7.07 28.76 -27.52
C PRO A 400 7.88 27.85 -26.60
N PRO A 401 7.51 27.77 -25.30
CA PRO A 401 8.34 27.10 -24.29
C PRO A 401 8.72 25.71 -24.83
N ALA A 402 9.99 25.35 -24.64
CA ALA A 402 10.58 24.14 -25.22
C ALA A 402 9.58 23.01 -25.09
N THR A 403 9.14 22.47 -26.23
CA THR A 403 7.94 21.62 -26.21
C THR A 403 8.19 20.45 -25.26
N PRO A 404 7.18 19.86 -24.61
CA PRO A 404 7.40 18.76 -23.66
C PRO A 404 8.36 17.69 -24.22
N LEU A 405 8.24 17.40 -25.51
CA LEU A 405 9.13 16.51 -26.27
C LEU A 405 10.59 17.00 -26.36
N GLN A 406 10.85 18.29 -26.50
CA GLN A 406 12.20 18.87 -26.52
C GLN A 406 12.86 18.77 -25.14
N ASP A 407 12.16 19.10 -24.06
CA ASP A 407 12.68 18.96 -22.68
C ASP A 407 12.85 17.49 -22.28
N PHE A 408 11.92 16.62 -22.69
CA PHE A 408 12.05 15.18 -22.57
C PHE A 408 13.30 14.66 -23.31
N THR A 409 13.49 15.07 -24.57
CA THR A 409 14.66 14.71 -25.37
C THR A 409 15.96 15.25 -24.76
N TYR A 410 15.93 16.43 -24.15
CA TYR A 410 17.08 17.00 -23.44
C TYR A 410 17.44 16.18 -22.19
N HIS A 411 16.49 15.89 -21.31
CA HIS A 411 16.76 15.12 -20.10
C HIS A 411 17.18 13.67 -20.40
N TRP A 412 16.63 13.06 -21.46
CA TRP A 412 17.09 11.76 -21.95
C TRP A 412 18.54 11.82 -22.47
N LYS A 413 18.92 12.85 -23.24
CA LYS A 413 20.31 13.06 -23.67
C LYS A 413 21.25 13.30 -22.50
N GLN A 414 20.84 14.03 -21.47
CA GLN A 414 21.66 14.26 -20.27
C GLN A 414 21.87 12.97 -19.45
N LEU A 415 20.87 12.09 -19.38
CA LEU A 415 21.03 10.74 -18.84
C LEU A 415 22.05 9.92 -19.66
N MET A 416 21.93 9.92 -20.99
CA MET A 416 22.86 9.19 -21.86
C MET A 416 24.29 9.77 -21.87
N ASN A 417 24.45 11.09 -21.69
CA ASN A 417 25.75 11.74 -21.59
C ASN A 417 26.59 11.23 -20.40
N PHE A 418 25.96 10.72 -19.32
CA PHE A 418 26.67 10.01 -18.26
C PHE A 418 27.37 8.75 -18.80
N TYR A 419 26.64 7.89 -19.52
CA TYR A 419 27.17 6.64 -20.10
C TYR A 419 28.13 6.85 -21.28
N VAL A 420 28.08 8.01 -21.94
CA VAL A 420 29.07 8.40 -22.97
C VAL A 420 30.36 8.94 -22.34
N SER A 421 30.29 9.53 -21.14
CA SER A 421 31.46 10.06 -20.42
C SER A 421 32.10 9.06 -19.45
N HIS A 422 31.34 8.08 -18.96
CA HIS A 422 31.80 7.05 -18.04
C HIS A 422 31.75 5.68 -18.75
N LEU A 423 32.91 5.11 -19.02
CA LEU A 423 33.04 3.71 -19.45
C LEU A 423 32.41 2.78 -18.39
N THR A 424 32.03 1.57 -18.82
CA THR A 424 31.09 0.68 -18.10
C THR A 424 31.50 0.25 -16.68
N ASP A 425 32.76 0.45 -16.26
CA ASP A 425 33.24 0.17 -14.90
C ASP A 425 32.94 1.28 -13.87
N CYS A 426 31.84 2.01 -14.01
CA CYS A 426 31.51 3.14 -13.13
C CYS A 426 31.05 2.67 -11.73
N LYS A 427 31.99 2.65 -10.76
CA LYS A 427 31.76 2.23 -9.36
C LYS A 427 31.06 3.26 -8.47
N VAL A 428 30.63 4.40 -9.01
CA VAL A 428 29.91 5.45 -8.25
C VAL A 428 28.44 5.03 -8.09
N PRO A 429 27.87 4.93 -6.87
CA PRO A 429 26.46 4.58 -6.68
C PRO A 429 25.52 5.55 -7.39
N VAL A 430 24.44 5.04 -7.99
CA VAL A 430 23.51 5.82 -8.82
C VAL A 430 22.91 7.03 -8.10
N GLN A 431 22.73 6.94 -6.78
CA GLN A 431 22.20 8.00 -5.92
C GLN A 431 23.11 9.24 -5.87
N ASN A 432 24.41 9.08 -6.14
CA ASN A 432 25.40 10.15 -6.22
C ASN A 432 25.54 10.72 -7.65
N THR A 433 24.70 10.28 -8.59
CA THR A 433 24.68 10.76 -9.99
C THR A 433 23.44 11.62 -10.26
N ASN A 434 23.42 12.32 -11.40
CA ASN A 434 22.22 13.05 -11.84
C ASN A 434 21.14 12.15 -12.48
N ILE A 435 21.36 10.82 -12.61
CA ILE A 435 20.42 9.90 -13.28
C ILE A 435 19.04 9.88 -12.61
N PRO A 436 18.90 9.73 -11.27
CA PRO A 436 17.58 9.71 -10.63
C PRO A 436 16.80 11.00 -10.88
N ARG A 437 17.47 12.17 -10.75
CA ARG A 437 16.87 13.48 -11.03
C ARG A 437 16.37 13.60 -12.47
N HIS A 438 17.12 13.08 -13.44
CA HIS A 438 16.67 13.11 -14.84
C HIS A 438 15.49 12.15 -15.09
N LEU A 439 15.46 10.98 -14.45
CA LEU A 439 14.33 10.05 -14.54
C LEU A 439 13.06 10.59 -13.88
N ASP A 440 13.14 11.22 -12.71
CA ASP A 440 11.98 11.85 -12.07
C ASP A 440 11.41 13.01 -12.91
N VAL A 441 12.25 13.84 -13.54
CA VAL A 441 11.77 14.91 -14.45
C VAL A 441 11.17 14.33 -15.74
N LEU A 442 11.75 13.28 -16.32
CA LEU A 442 11.17 12.59 -17.48
C LEU A 442 9.78 12.01 -17.17
N LEU A 443 9.61 11.45 -15.98
CA LEU A 443 8.32 10.97 -15.47
C LEU A 443 7.32 12.12 -15.28
N GLU A 444 7.75 13.24 -14.69
CA GLU A 444 6.88 14.41 -14.50
C GLU A 444 6.39 14.99 -15.83
N ILE A 445 7.24 15.04 -16.87
CA ILE A 445 6.84 15.49 -18.21
C ILE A 445 5.77 14.56 -18.80
N LEU A 446 5.97 13.24 -18.75
CA LEU A 446 4.97 12.25 -19.24
C LEU A 446 3.62 12.38 -18.50
N LEU A 447 3.65 12.46 -17.16
CA LEU A 447 2.43 12.58 -16.34
C LEU A 447 1.78 13.98 -16.40
N GLN A 448 2.45 14.99 -16.95
CA GLN A 448 1.85 16.28 -17.29
C GLN A 448 1.21 16.24 -18.68
N GLU A 449 1.82 15.56 -19.65
CA GLU A 449 1.30 15.39 -21.02
C GLU A 449 -0.02 14.62 -21.03
N GLU A 450 -0.15 13.56 -20.22
CA GLU A 450 -1.39 12.76 -20.09
C GLU A 450 -2.58 13.49 -19.43
N LYS A 451 -2.52 14.81 -19.21
CA LYS A 451 -3.60 15.53 -18.53
C LYS A 451 -4.83 15.78 -19.41
N GLU A 452 -4.70 15.95 -20.72
CA GLU A 452 -5.78 16.53 -21.55
C GLU A 452 -6.51 15.60 -22.54
N VAL A 453 -5.92 14.49 -23.02
CA VAL A 453 -6.55 13.61 -24.05
C VAL A 453 -6.29 12.12 -23.79
N ASN A 454 -7.18 11.25 -24.30
CA ASN A 454 -7.05 9.77 -24.29
C ASN A 454 -6.10 9.20 -25.38
N GLU A 455 -5.29 10.05 -26.04
CA GLU A 455 -4.34 9.66 -27.09
C GLU A 455 -2.91 9.87 -26.59
N PRO A 456 -1.92 9.06 -27.04
CA PRO A 456 -0.55 9.19 -26.55
C PRO A 456 0.04 10.52 -27.03
N GLY A 457 0.58 11.31 -26.10
CA GLY A 457 1.22 12.58 -26.44
C GLY A 457 2.62 12.41 -27.04
N PRO A 458 3.20 13.48 -27.61
CA PRO A 458 4.50 13.42 -28.29
C PRO A 458 5.67 12.87 -27.46
N CYS A 459 5.73 13.10 -26.14
CA CYS A 459 6.77 12.52 -25.28
C CYS A 459 6.57 11.00 -25.13
N LEU A 460 5.32 10.58 -24.93
CA LEU A 460 5.00 9.16 -24.83
C LEU A 460 5.26 8.45 -26.17
N GLU A 461 4.84 9.02 -27.30
CA GLU A 461 5.18 8.49 -28.63
C GLU A 461 6.70 8.35 -28.82
N TYR A 462 7.48 9.36 -28.43
CA TYR A 462 8.95 9.31 -28.52
C TYR A 462 9.56 8.20 -27.66
N LEU A 463 9.08 8.02 -26.42
CA LEU A 463 9.48 6.92 -25.54
C LEU A 463 9.17 5.56 -26.16
N LEU A 464 7.99 5.41 -26.76
CA LEU A 464 7.52 4.17 -27.39
C LEU A 464 8.31 3.85 -28.67
N GLN A 465 8.53 4.83 -29.55
CA GLN A 465 9.23 4.69 -30.83
C GLN A 465 10.72 4.39 -30.65
N HIS A 466 11.41 5.10 -29.76
CA HIS A 466 12.83 4.91 -29.50
C HIS A 466 13.15 3.78 -28.51
N LYS A 467 12.13 3.05 -28.02
CA LYS A 467 12.25 1.92 -27.08
C LYS A 467 13.04 2.25 -25.80
N LEU A 468 12.81 3.43 -25.21
CA LEU A 468 13.68 3.92 -24.13
C LEU A 468 13.67 3.02 -22.87
N LEU A 469 12.54 2.35 -22.59
CA LEU A 469 12.45 1.37 -21.50
C LEU A 469 13.31 0.12 -21.74
N ASP A 470 13.55 -0.26 -23.00
CA ASP A 470 14.39 -1.41 -23.38
C ASP A 470 15.86 -1.16 -23.02
N LEU A 471 16.31 0.09 -23.16
CA LEU A 471 17.62 0.53 -22.68
C LEU A 471 17.67 0.60 -21.14
N LEU A 472 16.65 1.17 -20.48
CA LEU A 472 16.59 1.21 -19.02
C LEU A 472 16.61 -0.20 -18.39
N ALA A 473 15.85 -1.16 -18.94
CA ALA A 473 15.87 -2.54 -18.49
C ALA A 473 17.25 -3.20 -18.68
N THR A 474 17.97 -2.85 -19.74
CA THR A 474 19.34 -3.32 -19.99
C THR A 474 20.35 -2.73 -18.99
N LEU A 475 20.23 -1.44 -18.65
CA LEU A 475 21.03 -0.79 -17.61
C LEU A 475 20.73 -1.35 -16.20
N ALA A 476 19.47 -1.69 -15.94
CA ALA A 476 19.04 -2.38 -14.71
C ALA A 476 19.53 -3.83 -14.61
N SER A 477 19.70 -4.52 -15.74
CA SER A 477 20.35 -5.84 -15.81
C SER A 477 21.84 -5.74 -15.51
N ALA A 478 22.51 -4.69 -15.99
CA ALA A 478 23.95 -4.49 -15.84
C ALA A 478 24.38 -3.97 -14.46
N GLU A 479 23.47 -3.35 -13.70
CA GLU A 479 23.77 -2.62 -12.44
C GLU A 479 24.94 -1.62 -12.55
N THR A 480 25.08 -1.02 -13.72
CA THR A 480 26.03 0.07 -13.98
C THR A 480 25.24 1.36 -14.17
N PRO A 481 25.41 2.40 -13.32
CA PRO A 481 26.11 2.39 -12.02
C PRO A 481 25.38 1.56 -10.94
N PRO A 482 26.06 1.16 -9.84
CA PRO A 482 25.46 0.37 -8.76
C PRO A 482 24.15 0.98 -8.21
N GLY A 483 23.11 0.15 -8.08
CA GLY A 483 21.77 0.57 -7.68
C GLY A 483 20.87 1.08 -8.82
N MET A 484 21.34 1.11 -10.08
CA MET A 484 20.53 1.50 -11.23
C MET A 484 19.24 0.66 -11.36
N ARG A 485 19.27 -0.63 -10.97
CA ARG A 485 18.09 -1.49 -10.91
C ARG A 485 16.97 -0.90 -10.05
N THR A 486 17.28 -0.47 -8.82
CA THR A 486 16.33 0.16 -7.89
C THR A 486 15.67 1.40 -8.51
N VAL A 487 16.46 2.24 -9.19
CA VAL A 487 15.96 3.49 -9.80
C VAL A 487 15.08 3.18 -11.03
N CYS A 488 15.43 2.18 -11.84
CA CYS A 488 14.60 1.73 -12.96
C CYS A 488 13.29 1.11 -12.50
N LEU A 489 13.31 0.23 -11.48
CA LEU A 489 12.09 -0.35 -10.91
C LEU A 489 11.18 0.73 -10.35
N ALA A 490 11.71 1.69 -9.58
CA ALA A 490 10.95 2.83 -9.08
C ALA A 490 10.39 3.73 -10.20
N PHE A 491 11.14 3.98 -11.27
CA PHE A 491 10.67 4.75 -12.43
C PHE A 491 9.52 4.04 -13.17
N LEU A 492 9.68 2.77 -13.54
CA LEU A 492 8.62 2.02 -14.22
C LEU A 492 7.40 1.83 -13.31
N ARG A 493 7.59 1.57 -12.00
CA ARG A 493 6.51 1.50 -11.01
C ARG A 493 5.69 2.79 -10.97
N LYS A 494 6.36 3.95 -10.83
CA LYS A 494 5.70 5.26 -10.83
C LYS A 494 5.01 5.56 -12.17
N LEU A 495 5.61 5.19 -13.31
CA LEU A 495 5.04 5.42 -14.64
C LEU A 495 3.79 4.57 -14.88
N LEU A 496 3.91 3.26 -14.73
CA LEU A 496 2.83 2.30 -14.99
C LEU A 496 1.67 2.45 -14.00
N GLY A 497 1.96 2.74 -12.72
CA GLY A 497 0.94 2.94 -11.69
C GLY A 497 0.22 4.29 -11.74
N ARG A 498 0.77 5.31 -12.41
CA ARG A 498 0.17 6.66 -12.51
C ARG A 498 -0.31 7.04 -13.91
N SER A 499 0.09 6.31 -14.95
CA SER A 499 -0.38 6.55 -16.32
C SER A 499 -1.87 6.22 -16.46
N LYS A 500 -2.59 7.07 -17.18
CA LYS A 500 -3.97 6.84 -17.63
C LYS A 500 -4.02 5.93 -18.85
N TYR A 501 -2.94 5.88 -19.64
CA TYR A 501 -2.88 5.12 -20.89
C TYR A 501 -2.62 3.63 -20.62
N PRO A 502 -3.22 2.68 -21.36
CA PRO A 502 -2.99 1.25 -21.20
C PRO A 502 -1.62 0.80 -21.78
N LEU A 503 -0.53 1.29 -21.17
CA LEU A 503 0.86 1.15 -21.63
C LEU A 503 1.31 -0.29 -21.89
N LEU A 504 0.85 -1.25 -21.07
CA LEU A 504 1.31 -2.65 -21.12
C LEU A 504 0.99 -3.38 -22.45
N HIS A 505 0.07 -2.85 -23.27
CA HIS A 505 -0.28 -3.46 -24.56
C HIS A 505 0.83 -3.27 -25.62
N HIS A 506 1.78 -2.34 -25.40
CA HIS A 506 2.75 -1.96 -26.42
C HIS A 506 4.05 -2.79 -26.37
N ALA A 507 4.53 -3.22 -27.54
CA ALA A 507 5.68 -4.12 -27.66
C ALA A 507 7.03 -3.55 -27.18
N SER A 508 7.16 -2.21 -27.12
CA SER A 508 8.33 -1.55 -26.50
C SER A 508 8.18 -1.34 -24.98
N ILE A 509 7.11 -1.87 -24.36
CA ILE A 509 6.85 -1.79 -22.92
C ILE A 509 6.80 -3.17 -22.26
N TYR A 510 6.05 -4.16 -22.80
CA TYR A 510 5.99 -5.47 -22.14
C TYR A 510 7.33 -6.22 -22.16
N ALA A 511 8.05 -6.28 -23.28
CA ALA A 511 9.31 -7.04 -23.34
C ALA A 511 10.42 -6.52 -22.40
N PRO A 512 10.58 -5.20 -22.17
CA PRO A 512 11.41 -4.68 -21.08
C PRO A 512 10.91 -5.06 -19.67
N ILE A 513 9.60 -5.02 -19.43
CA ILE A 513 8.99 -5.41 -18.15
C ILE A 513 9.25 -6.89 -17.85
N GLN A 514 9.08 -7.79 -18.83
CA GLN A 514 9.35 -9.22 -18.65
C GLN A 514 10.80 -9.51 -18.21
N ARG A 515 11.77 -8.76 -18.76
CA ARG A 515 13.17 -8.87 -18.31
C ARG A 515 13.37 -8.36 -16.88
N LEU A 516 12.67 -7.28 -16.50
CA LEU A 516 12.73 -6.77 -15.12
C LEU A 516 12.05 -7.71 -14.11
N VAL A 517 10.91 -8.31 -14.46
CA VAL A 517 10.24 -9.36 -13.65
C VAL A 517 11.17 -10.56 -13.47
N ALA A 518 11.85 -11.00 -14.55
CA ALA A 518 12.82 -12.09 -14.48
C ALA A 518 14.13 -11.76 -13.73
N LEU A 519 14.35 -10.49 -13.34
CA LEU A 519 15.43 -10.06 -12.43
C LEU A 519 14.97 -9.91 -10.98
N CYS A 520 13.67 -9.99 -10.69
CA CYS A 520 13.13 -9.91 -9.33
C CYS A 520 13.16 -11.31 -8.69
N ASN A 521 14.30 -11.67 -8.07
CA ASN A 521 14.47 -12.93 -7.34
C ASN A 521 14.83 -12.68 -5.86
N GLY A 522 13.94 -13.09 -4.95
CA GLY A 522 14.16 -13.05 -3.49
C GLY A 522 15.23 -14.03 -2.95
N ASN A 523 16.12 -14.52 -3.81
CA ASN A 523 17.19 -15.46 -3.49
C ASN A 523 18.47 -15.09 -4.27
N PRO A 524 19.57 -14.66 -3.61
CA PRO A 524 19.73 -14.45 -2.17
C PRO A 524 19.06 -13.14 -1.68
N PRO A 525 18.90 -12.95 -0.35
CA PRO A 525 18.32 -11.72 0.22
C PRO A 525 19.06 -10.44 -0.22
N SER A 526 18.30 -9.37 -0.46
CA SER A 526 18.74 -8.16 -1.16
C SER A 526 18.18 -6.88 -0.53
N PRO A 527 18.95 -5.79 -0.43
CA PRO A 527 18.44 -4.49 0.01
C PRO A 527 17.45 -3.86 -1.00
N ILE A 528 17.21 -4.49 -2.15
CA ILE A 528 16.31 -4.03 -3.21
C ILE A 528 14.93 -4.72 -3.15
N GLU A 529 14.76 -5.79 -2.37
CA GLU A 529 13.52 -6.59 -2.27
C GLU A 529 12.25 -5.73 -2.12
N GLY A 530 12.31 -4.66 -1.32
CA GLY A 530 11.19 -3.76 -1.07
C GLY A 530 10.72 -2.94 -2.28
N GLU A 531 11.59 -2.60 -3.23
CA GLU A 531 11.19 -1.98 -4.51
C GLU A 531 10.84 -3.03 -5.57
N GLU A 532 11.50 -4.18 -5.57
CA GLU A 532 11.19 -5.30 -6.46
C GLU A 532 9.76 -5.81 -6.25
N VAL A 533 9.36 -6.12 -5.01
CA VAL A 533 7.99 -6.59 -4.74
C VAL A 533 6.95 -5.49 -4.93
N GLN A 534 7.27 -4.22 -4.64
CA GLN A 534 6.37 -3.10 -4.98
C GLN A 534 6.19 -2.92 -6.50
N PHE A 535 7.21 -3.22 -7.32
CA PHE A 535 7.12 -3.25 -8.77
C PHE A 535 6.27 -4.44 -9.26
N LEU A 536 6.51 -5.65 -8.76
CA LEU A 536 5.72 -6.85 -9.08
C LEU A 536 4.23 -6.65 -8.74
N LEU A 537 3.93 -6.18 -7.53
CA LEU A 537 2.56 -5.89 -7.07
C LEU A 537 1.86 -4.84 -7.95
N THR A 538 2.59 -3.82 -8.41
CA THR A 538 2.05 -2.82 -9.36
C THR A 538 1.68 -3.46 -10.71
N ILE A 539 2.45 -4.45 -11.17
CA ILE A 539 2.11 -5.22 -12.37
C ILE A 539 0.87 -6.08 -12.11
N CYS A 540 0.76 -6.77 -10.96
CA CYS A 540 -0.42 -7.58 -10.61
C CYS A 540 -1.72 -6.77 -10.68
N PHE A 541 -1.76 -5.56 -10.09
CA PHE A 541 -2.93 -4.69 -10.16
C PHE A 541 -3.25 -4.25 -11.60
N LEU A 542 -2.24 -4.03 -12.44
CA LEU A 542 -2.46 -3.65 -13.84
C LEU A 542 -2.88 -4.84 -14.72
N VAL A 543 -2.43 -6.07 -14.42
CA VAL A 543 -2.94 -7.30 -15.03
C VAL A 543 -4.40 -7.50 -14.64
N CYS A 544 -4.77 -7.33 -13.37
CA CYS A 544 -6.16 -7.36 -12.91
C CYS A 544 -7.04 -6.28 -13.57
N LYS A 545 -6.49 -5.10 -13.85
CA LYS A 545 -7.16 -4.02 -14.59
C LYS A 545 -7.30 -4.31 -16.09
N TYR A 546 -6.44 -5.15 -16.66
CA TYR A 546 -6.38 -5.48 -18.09
C TYR A 546 -6.09 -6.98 -18.33
N PRO A 547 -7.03 -7.90 -18.03
CA PRO A 547 -6.75 -9.34 -17.99
C PRO A 547 -6.25 -9.96 -19.31
N HIS A 548 -6.58 -9.37 -20.46
CA HIS A 548 -6.07 -9.80 -21.78
C HIS A 548 -4.56 -9.61 -21.96
N VAL A 549 -3.88 -8.94 -21.03
CA VAL A 549 -2.42 -8.74 -21.03
C VAL A 549 -1.68 -9.85 -20.25
N THR A 550 -2.40 -10.71 -19.52
CA THR A 550 -1.81 -11.78 -18.67
C THR A 550 -0.85 -12.68 -19.45
N ASN A 551 -1.23 -13.13 -20.64
CA ASN A 551 -0.39 -13.98 -21.48
C ASN A 551 0.83 -13.20 -22.01
N ILE A 552 0.63 -11.95 -22.45
CA ILE A 552 1.67 -11.05 -22.98
C ILE A 552 2.79 -10.78 -21.96
N ILE A 553 2.50 -10.84 -20.65
CA ILE A 553 3.50 -10.67 -19.60
C ILE A 553 4.14 -12.00 -19.17
N ASN A 554 3.41 -13.11 -19.22
CA ASN A 554 3.93 -14.41 -18.77
C ASN A 554 4.66 -15.23 -19.86
N ASP A 555 4.42 -14.97 -21.15
CA ASP A 555 5.10 -15.62 -22.28
C ASP A 555 6.61 -15.31 -22.29
N ALA A 556 7.42 -16.23 -21.76
CA ALA A 556 8.83 -15.98 -21.49
C ALA A 556 9.64 -15.54 -22.74
N PRO A 557 10.53 -14.53 -22.60
CA PRO A 557 11.29 -14.01 -23.74
C PRO A 557 12.19 -15.09 -24.35
N ILE A 558 11.98 -15.37 -25.64
CA ILE A 558 12.73 -16.39 -26.39
C ILE A 558 14.19 -15.95 -26.52
N VAL A 559 15.05 -16.43 -25.61
CA VAL A 559 16.49 -16.36 -25.74
C VAL A 559 16.89 -17.17 -26.98
N GLN A 560 17.37 -16.48 -28.02
CA GLN A 560 17.79 -17.11 -29.27
C GLN A 560 19.12 -17.86 -29.09
N THR A 561 19.05 -19.08 -28.55
CA THR A 561 20.12 -20.07 -28.73
C THR A 561 20.20 -20.44 -30.21
N ALA A 562 21.38 -20.26 -30.79
CA ALA A 562 21.57 -20.40 -32.24
C ALA A 562 21.40 -21.86 -32.71
N SER A 563 20.23 -22.16 -33.28
CA SER A 563 19.96 -23.43 -33.98
C SER A 563 19.09 -23.17 -35.21
N ASN A 564 19.45 -23.78 -36.34
CA ASN A 564 18.93 -23.40 -37.67
C ASN A 564 17.42 -23.64 -37.81
N SER A 565 16.65 -22.59 -38.09
CA SER A 565 15.23 -22.69 -38.47
C SER A 565 15.03 -22.45 -39.97
N THR A 566 14.60 -23.48 -40.69
CA THR A 566 14.05 -23.31 -42.04
C THR A 566 12.65 -22.71 -41.97
N LYS A 567 12.36 -21.76 -42.85
CA LYS A 567 11.10 -21.00 -42.88
C LYS A 567 9.82 -21.84 -42.78
N LYS A 568 8.84 -21.30 -42.06
CA LYS A 568 7.46 -21.17 -42.57
C LYS A 568 6.88 -19.85 -42.08
N ASP A 569 6.49 -19.00 -43.01
CA ASP A 569 5.67 -17.83 -42.74
C ASP A 569 4.22 -18.25 -42.44
N ASN A 570 3.50 -17.50 -41.61
CA ASN A 570 2.05 -17.32 -41.74
C ASN A 570 1.57 -16.04 -41.03
N GLU A 571 0.91 -15.19 -41.81
CA GLU A 571 -0.18 -14.26 -41.47
C GLU A 571 -0.18 -13.60 -40.07
N ARG A 572 0.17 -12.30 -40.03
CA ARG A 572 -0.24 -11.39 -38.95
C ARG A 572 -1.68 -10.93 -39.18
N THR A 573 -2.59 -11.27 -38.28
CA THR A 573 -3.95 -10.69 -38.25
C THR A 573 -3.92 -9.28 -37.69
N GLU A 574 -4.68 -8.36 -38.30
CA GLU A 574 -4.83 -6.98 -37.83
C GLU A 574 -5.70 -6.92 -36.56
N ILE A 575 -5.20 -6.31 -35.48
CA ILE A 575 -5.99 -6.08 -34.27
C ILE A 575 -6.89 -4.87 -34.49
N GLN A 576 -8.19 -5.12 -34.69
CA GLN A 576 -9.20 -4.08 -34.85
C GLN A 576 -9.39 -3.27 -33.55
N LYS A 577 -9.77 -1.99 -33.69
CA LYS A 577 -10.17 -1.15 -32.56
C LYS A 577 -11.48 -1.66 -31.95
N VAL A 578 -11.40 -2.39 -30.84
CA VAL A 578 -12.58 -2.81 -30.06
C VAL A 578 -12.97 -1.74 -29.05
N THR A 579 -14.16 -1.17 -29.21
CA THR A 579 -14.70 -0.15 -28.29
C THR A 579 -15.28 -0.81 -27.04
N TYR A 580 -14.77 -0.46 -25.86
CA TYR A 580 -15.25 -1.02 -24.58
C TYR A 580 -16.63 -0.48 -24.18
N VAL A 581 -17.50 -1.37 -23.68
CA VAL A 581 -18.78 -1.05 -23.03
C VAL A 581 -18.76 -1.66 -21.63
N PRO A 582 -18.95 -0.88 -20.54
CA PRO A 582 -18.84 -1.42 -19.19
C PRO A 582 -19.97 -2.39 -18.82
N THR A 583 -19.61 -3.62 -18.48
CA THR A 583 -20.51 -4.60 -17.85
C THR A 583 -20.66 -4.34 -16.34
N ARG A 584 -21.64 -5.00 -15.71
CA ARG A 584 -22.14 -4.67 -14.36
C ARG A 584 -21.11 -4.90 -13.25
N ARG A 585 -21.06 -3.99 -12.28
CA ARG A 585 -20.41 -4.21 -10.97
C ARG A 585 -21.04 -5.42 -10.25
N ARG A 586 -20.20 -6.29 -9.67
CA ARG A 586 -20.53 -7.06 -8.46
C ARG A 586 -20.20 -6.21 -7.23
N THR A 587 -20.80 -6.55 -6.09
CA THR A 587 -20.58 -5.90 -4.79
C THR A 587 -19.82 -6.86 -3.87
N ASN A 588 -18.49 -6.75 -3.85
CA ASN A 588 -17.63 -7.47 -2.92
C ASN A 588 -17.14 -6.50 -1.84
N SER A 589 -17.26 -6.89 -0.57
CA SER A 589 -16.90 -6.06 0.59
C SER A 589 -15.53 -6.47 1.15
N ASN A 590 -14.46 -6.20 0.39
CA ASN A 590 -13.08 -6.45 0.81
C ASN A 590 -12.23 -5.19 0.48
N PRO A 591 -11.67 -4.49 1.50
CA PRO A 591 -11.01 -3.20 1.31
C PRO A 591 -9.70 -3.27 0.51
N LEU A 592 -9.10 -4.45 0.33
CA LEU A 592 -7.95 -4.64 -0.57
C LEU A 592 -8.27 -4.37 -2.06
N PHE A 593 -9.55 -4.33 -2.42
CA PHE A 593 -10.02 -4.02 -3.77
C PHE A 593 -10.68 -2.64 -3.91
N GLU A 594 -10.66 -1.80 -2.86
CA GLU A 594 -10.95 -0.37 -3.02
C GLU A 594 -9.76 0.33 -3.69
N PRO A 595 -9.98 1.24 -4.67
CA PRO A 595 -8.89 1.99 -5.27
C PRO A 595 -8.16 2.84 -4.23
N LEU A 596 -6.82 2.79 -4.21
CA LEU A 596 -5.98 3.64 -3.37
C LEU A 596 -6.33 5.12 -3.59
N ASP A 597 -7.05 5.73 -2.64
CA ASP A 597 -7.65 7.05 -2.79
C ASP A 597 -6.64 8.19 -2.60
N THR A 598 -5.68 8.29 -3.53
CA THR A 598 -4.78 9.43 -3.66
C THR A 598 -5.56 10.64 -4.17
N GLN A 599 -6.22 11.33 -3.24
CA GLN A 599 -7.25 12.34 -3.47
C GLN A 599 -6.93 13.36 -4.59
N ALA A 600 -7.78 13.37 -5.61
CA ALA A 600 -7.95 14.49 -6.53
C ALA A 600 -9.36 15.08 -6.37
N VAL A 601 -9.53 15.94 -5.36
CA VAL A 601 -10.83 16.51 -4.99
C VAL A 601 -11.43 17.32 -6.14
N THR A 602 -12.43 16.74 -6.81
CA THR A 602 -13.26 17.44 -7.80
C THR A 602 -14.50 17.99 -7.09
N LEU A 603 -14.52 19.30 -6.85
CA LEU A 603 -15.67 19.98 -6.22
C LEU A 603 -16.87 20.04 -7.18
N ILE A 604 -17.77 19.07 -7.06
CA ILE A 604 -19.08 19.10 -7.73
C ILE A 604 -20.05 19.94 -6.87
N ASN A 605 -20.77 20.84 -7.53
CA ASN A 605 -21.72 21.77 -6.90
C ASN A 605 -22.90 21.01 -6.23
N PRO A 606 -23.11 21.13 -4.90
CA PRO A 606 -24.10 20.35 -4.17
C PRO A 606 -25.52 20.94 -4.33
N ASN A 607 -26.16 20.72 -5.48
CA ASN A 607 -27.58 21.07 -5.70
C ASN A 607 -28.27 20.27 -6.84
N LEU A 608 -27.95 18.97 -6.97
CA LEU A 608 -28.59 18.06 -7.91
C LEU A 608 -28.84 16.68 -7.27
N PHE A 609 -29.90 16.59 -6.46
CA PHE A 609 -30.82 15.43 -6.27
C PHE A 609 -31.62 15.58 -4.96
N ASP A 610 -32.38 16.66 -4.83
CA ASP A 610 -33.50 16.68 -3.89
C ASP A 610 -34.80 16.35 -4.65
N LYS A 611 -35.69 15.56 -4.03
CA LYS A 611 -36.88 14.99 -4.69
C LYS A 611 -38.15 15.35 -3.92
N GLU A 612 -39.20 15.62 -4.69
CA GLU A 612 -40.57 15.97 -4.26
C GLU A 612 -40.74 17.41 -3.78
N GLN A 613 -41.57 18.22 -4.44
CA GLN A 613 -43.03 18.05 -4.33
C GLN A 613 -43.85 18.62 -5.51
N ARG A 614 -45.03 18.00 -5.70
CA ARG A 614 -46.31 18.59 -6.14
C ARG A 614 -46.43 19.24 -7.53
N ARG A 615 -46.91 18.42 -8.47
CA ARG A 615 -48.23 18.53 -9.13
C ARG A 615 -48.91 19.94 -9.26
N LEU A 616 -49.46 20.14 -10.46
CA LEU A 616 -50.65 20.94 -10.87
C LEU A 616 -50.46 22.41 -11.32
N LEU A 617 -51.43 22.83 -12.17
CA LEU A 617 -51.65 24.15 -12.79
C LEU A 617 -50.59 24.57 -13.84
N ARG A 618 -50.81 24.34 -15.15
CA ARG A 618 -51.76 24.98 -16.11
C ARG A 618 -51.41 26.42 -16.50
N SER A 619 -51.06 26.59 -17.80
CA SER A 619 -51.34 27.74 -18.69
C SER A 619 -50.88 29.15 -18.25
N ASN A 620 -50.14 29.89 -19.08
CA ASN A 620 -50.67 30.41 -20.35
C ASN A 620 -49.63 30.97 -21.35
N ARG A 621 -49.99 30.90 -22.64
CA ARG A 621 -49.76 31.90 -23.73
C ARG A 621 -48.34 32.24 -24.23
N SER A 622 -48.06 31.79 -25.46
CA SER A 622 -47.78 32.56 -26.71
C SER A 622 -46.97 33.87 -26.63
N PHE A 623 -46.07 34.19 -27.58
CA PHE A 623 -46.24 34.25 -29.05
C PHE A 623 -45.00 33.66 -29.80
N LYS A 624 -45.16 32.86 -30.87
CA LYS A 624 -45.08 33.19 -32.32
C LYS A 624 -43.70 33.76 -32.79
N THR A 625 -43.14 33.41 -33.96
CA THR A 625 -43.75 32.88 -35.20
C THR A 625 -42.74 32.13 -36.12
N THR A 626 -43.23 31.13 -36.89
CA THR A 626 -42.77 30.66 -38.25
C THR A 626 -41.31 30.21 -38.51
N ALA A 627 -41.03 29.21 -39.36
CA ALA A 627 -41.86 28.17 -39.99
C ALA A 627 -41.00 27.09 -40.71
N SER A 628 -41.61 25.92 -40.98
CA SER A 628 -41.40 24.97 -42.12
C SER A 628 -40.01 24.33 -42.39
N SER A 629 -39.90 23.05 -42.79
CA SER A 629 -40.88 21.93 -42.79
C SER A 629 -40.28 20.56 -43.17
N GLN A 630 -40.54 19.54 -42.33
CA GLN A 630 -40.96 18.15 -42.67
C GLN A 630 -40.08 17.17 -43.49
N GLY A 631 -40.33 15.86 -43.28
CA GLY A 631 -39.75 14.70 -44.01
C GLY A 631 -38.79 13.86 -43.15
N SER A 632 -39.15 12.84 -42.35
CA SER A 632 -40.06 11.67 -42.50
C SER A 632 -39.65 10.67 -43.60
N SER A 633 -39.61 9.34 -43.39
CA SER A 633 -39.52 8.51 -42.15
C SER A 633 -39.33 7.00 -42.53
N ARG A 634 -39.16 6.13 -41.52
CA ARG A 634 -39.54 4.68 -41.48
C ARG A 634 -38.77 3.61 -42.30
N ARG A 635 -38.04 2.78 -41.54
CA ARG A 635 -38.21 1.32 -41.31
C ARG A 635 -37.87 0.25 -42.39
N SER A 636 -37.52 -0.92 -41.81
CA SER A 636 -37.66 -2.32 -42.25
C SER A 636 -36.66 -2.90 -43.27
N ASN A 637 -36.07 -4.04 -42.85
CA ASN A 637 -36.04 -5.38 -43.47
C ASN A 637 -36.21 -5.49 -45.01
N GLU A 638 -35.58 -6.43 -45.73
CA GLU A 638 -35.11 -7.77 -45.33
C GLU A 638 -33.97 -8.27 -46.26
N SER A 639 -33.55 -9.54 -46.14
CA SER A 639 -32.44 -10.13 -46.92
C SER A 639 -32.90 -11.23 -47.89
N ILE A 640 -32.25 -11.37 -49.06
CA ILE A 640 -31.66 -12.63 -49.63
C ILE A 640 -31.20 -12.51 -51.11
N SER A 641 -30.04 -13.15 -51.37
CA SER A 641 -29.30 -13.54 -52.60
C SER A 641 -29.66 -13.12 -54.06
N SER A 642 -28.59 -12.71 -54.76
CA SER A 642 -28.09 -13.19 -56.08
C SER A 642 -28.82 -12.91 -57.41
N ARG A 643 -28.06 -12.39 -58.41
CA ARG A 643 -27.61 -13.08 -59.66
C ARG A 643 -26.59 -12.23 -60.45
N GLU A 644 -25.74 -12.93 -61.23
CA GLU A 644 -25.14 -12.70 -62.58
C GLU A 644 -25.00 -11.25 -63.15
N GLU A 645 -24.05 -10.85 -64.02
CA GLU A 645 -23.29 -11.48 -65.13
C GLU A 645 -21.82 -10.95 -65.20
N SER A 646 -20.78 -11.66 -65.68
CA SER A 646 -20.20 -11.71 -67.06
C SER A 646 -19.64 -10.36 -67.64
N MET A 647 -18.57 -10.24 -68.45
CA MET A 647 -17.84 -11.20 -69.33
C MET A 647 -16.43 -10.70 -69.78
N SER A 648 -15.47 -11.61 -70.05
CA SER A 648 -14.26 -11.46 -70.92
C SER A 648 -13.11 -10.51 -70.45
N SER A 649 -11.84 -10.59 -70.92
CA SER A 649 -11.19 -11.40 -71.99
C SER A 649 -9.69 -11.69 -71.74
N SER A 650 -9.10 -12.63 -72.50
CA SER A 650 -7.65 -12.90 -72.70
C SER A 650 -7.37 -12.93 -74.24
N PRO A 651 -6.19 -13.27 -74.86
CA PRO A 651 -5.12 -14.25 -74.52
C PRO A 651 -3.67 -13.67 -74.71
N LEU A 652 -2.51 -14.36 -74.72
CA LEU A 652 -2.02 -15.55 -75.47
C LEU A 652 -0.67 -16.13 -74.92
N ALA A 653 -0.48 -17.46 -75.07
CA ALA A 653 0.76 -18.22 -75.44
C ALA A 653 2.13 -17.99 -74.73
N GLN A 654 3.05 -18.97 -74.54
CA GLN A 654 3.07 -20.42 -74.80
C GLN A 654 4.19 -21.18 -74.01
N LYS A 655 3.86 -22.35 -73.43
CA LYS A 655 4.63 -23.61 -73.21
C LYS A 655 6.18 -23.70 -73.02
N SER A 656 6.55 -24.63 -72.12
CA SER A 656 7.67 -25.65 -72.20
C SER A 656 9.12 -25.23 -71.83
N VAL A 657 10.06 -26.10 -71.37
CA VAL A 657 10.03 -27.49 -70.82
C VAL A 657 11.35 -27.81 -70.04
N CYS A 658 11.25 -28.60 -68.96
CA CYS A 658 12.24 -29.50 -68.28
C CYS A 658 13.68 -29.08 -67.87
N ASP A 659 14.23 -30.00 -67.06
CA ASP A 659 15.63 -30.37 -66.79
C ASP A 659 16.49 -29.67 -65.70
N SER A 660 17.06 -30.55 -64.86
CA SER A 660 18.29 -30.43 -64.06
C SER A 660 19.29 -31.43 -64.66
N PRO A 661 20.65 -31.28 -64.55
CA PRO A 661 21.32 -31.65 -63.29
C PRO A 661 22.72 -31.03 -63.00
N SER A 662 23.13 -31.11 -61.72
CA SER A 662 24.46 -31.52 -61.15
C SER A 662 25.85 -31.14 -61.74
N ILE A 663 26.88 -31.24 -60.87
CA ILE A 663 28.33 -31.55 -61.08
C ILE A 663 29.38 -30.40 -60.98
N ASP A 664 30.09 -30.42 -59.84
CA ASP A 664 31.55 -30.35 -59.60
C ASP A 664 32.53 -29.21 -60.00
N THR A 665 33.13 -28.67 -58.92
CA THR A 665 34.60 -28.53 -58.66
C THR A 665 35.46 -27.39 -59.24
N LYS A 666 36.42 -26.98 -58.38
CA LYS A 666 37.78 -26.42 -58.68
C LYS A 666 37.84 -25.03 -59.37
N SER A 667 38.93 -24.26 -59.24
CA SER A 667 39.98 -24.22 -58.19
C SER A 667 40.84 -22.96 -58.29
N ASN A 668 41.23 -22.39 -57.15
CA ASN A 668 42.58 -21.89 -56.80
C ASN A 668 43.46 -21.22 -57.89
N GLU A 669 43.70 -19.91 -57.77
CA GLU A 669 45.03 -19.26 -57.54
C GLU A 669 44.83 -17.73 -57.36
N GLN A 670 45.46 -17.05 -56.37
CA GLN A 670 46.81 -16.46 -56.34
C GLN A 670 47.06 -15.43 -57.48
N TRP A 671 47.73 -14.29 -57.29
CA TRP A 671 48.88 -13.92 -56.42
C TRP A 671 48.60 -12.60 -55.64
N LYS A 672 49.11 -12.35 -54.40
CA LYS A 672 50.50 -12.08 -53.94
C LYS A 672 51.13 -10.85 -54.64
N GLU A 673 51.93 -9.95 -54.04
CA GLU A 673 52.51 -9.73 -52.68
C GLU A 673 53.09 -8.27 -52.66
N LYS A 674 53.55 -7.56 -51.61
CA LYS A 674 53.99 -7.72 -50.19
C LYS A 674 53.35 -6.56 -49.33
N ARG A 675 53.48 -6.33 -48.00
CA ARG A 675 54.52 -6.46 -46.91
C ARG A 675 55.64 -5.37 -46.90
N GLN A 676 56.42 -5.08 -45.83
CA GLN A 676 56.61 -5.63 -44.45
C GLN A 676 57.36 -4.58 -43.55
N GLU A 677 57.37 -4.50 -42.21
CA GLU A 677 56.52 -5.05 -41.12
C GLU A 677 55.84 -3.89 -40.31
N ASP A 678 56.15 -3.41 -39.07
CA ASP A 678 57.02 -3.77 -37.91
C ASP A 678 56.64 -2.85 -36.69
N SER A 679 56.64 -3.20 -35.37
CA SER A 679 56.23 -4.43 -34.65
C SER A 679 55.90 -4.10 -33.15
N SER A 680 55.41 -5.10 -32.40
CA SER A 680 55.02 -5.10 -30.96
C SER A 680 53.75 -4.31 -30.54
N GLY A 681 52.92 -4.80 -29.60
CA GLY A 681 52.91 -6.10 -28.92
C GLY A 681 51.70 -6.29 -28.00
N ASN A 682 51.08 -7.48 -28.02
CA ASN A 682 49.82 -7.79 -27.32
C ASN A 682 49.97 -7.82 -25.78
N LYS A 683 48.90 -7.48 -25.02
CA LYS A 683 48.92 -7.64 -23.55
C LYS A 683 47.56 -7.72 -22.81
N ILE A 684 46.47 -8.12 -23.47
CA ILE A 684 45.13 -8.22 -22.83
C ILE A 684 44.55 -9.65 -22.89
N ASP A 685 44.64 -10.34 -24.02
CA ASP A 685 44.05 -11.70 -24.16
C ASP A 685 44.71 -12.80 -23.30
N GLU A 686 45.91 -12.54 -22.78
CA GLU A 686 46.66 -13.49 -21.93
C GLU A 686 46.26 -13.43 -20.44
N HIS A 687 45.25 -12.62 -20.07
CA HIS A 687 44.78 -12.47 -18.68
C HIS A 687 43.37 -13.00 -18.39
N LEU A 688 42.62 -13.44 -19.42
CA LEU A 688 41.23 -13.94 -19.27
C LEU A 688 41.09 -15.48 -19.29
N GLN A 689 42.19 -16.23 -19.39
CA GLN A 689 42.16 -17.71 -19.35
C GLN A 689 42.63 -18.32 -18.01
N ASN A 690 43.24 -17.54 -17.11
CA ASN A 690 43.84 -18.04 -15.84
C ASN A 690 42.94 -17.88 -14.59
N LEU A 691 41.61 -17.85 -14.76
CA LEU A 691 40.64 -17.86 -13.64
C LEU A 691 39.61 -19.01 -13.76
N ARG A 692 40.08 -20.15 -14.25
CA ARG A 692 39.43 -21.46 -14.09
C ARG A 692 40.42 -22.46 -13.47
N ASP A 693 40.71 -22.28 -12.18
CA ASP A 693 41.03 -23.37 -11.25
C ASP A 693 41.20 -22.83 -9.83
N LEU A 694 40.19 -23.05 -8.98
CA LEU A 694 40.29 -23.17 -7.52
C LEU A 694 38.91 -23.52 -6.94
N ARG A 695 38.50 -24.78 -7.13
CA ARG A 695 37.67 -25.44 -6.13
C ARG A 695 38.58 -25.90 -5.00
N LEU A 696 38.09 -25.81 -3.77
CA LEU A 696 38.47 -26.72 -2.70
C LEU A 696 37.17 -27.16 -2.03
N ASP A 697 36.97 -28.47 -1.98
CA ASP A 697 35.72 -29.09 -1.57
C ASP A 697 35.70 -29.32 -0.05
N THR A 698 34.50 -29.37 0.52
CA THR A 698 34.21 -30.16 1.71
C THR A 698 32.91 -30.91 1.49
N ASP A 699 33.02 -32.08 0.84
CA ASP A 699 31.95 -33.07 0.79
C ASP A 699 31.58 -33.55 2.19
N CYS A 700 30.29 -33.85 2.39
CA CYS A 700 29.80 -34.81 3.38
C CYS A 700 28.53 -35.49 2.83
N ASN A 701 28.68 -36.21 1.72
CA ASN A 701 27.65 -37.14 1.27
C ASN A 701 27.55 -38.33 2.24
N VAL A 702 26.33 -38.71 2.62
CA VAL A 702 26.05 -39.99 3.27
C VAL A 702 25.12 -40.79 2.37
N TYR A 703 25.75 -41.58 1.49
CA TYR A 703 25.30 -42.82 0.86
C TYR A 703 23.79 -43.09 0.67
N ASP A 704 23.40 -43.20 -0.60
CA ASP A 704 22.45 -44.24 -1.03
C ASP A 704 22.94 -45.63 -0.60
N ASP A 705 22.01 -46.55 -0.33
CA ASP A 705 22.20 -47.97 -0.62
C ASP A 705 20.90 -48.54 -1.22
N ALA A 706 21.01 -49.62 -2.01
CA ALA A 706 20.12 -49.81 -3.15
C ALA A 706 19.49 -51.22 -3.30
N SER A 707 18.36 -51.22 -4.03
CA SER A 707 17.93 -52.23 -5.00
C SER A 707 17.11 -53.47 -4.56
N TYR A 708 16.28 -53.91 -5.51
CA TYR A 708 15.59 -55.20 -5.65
C TYR A 708 14.64 -55.73 -4.55
N VAL A 709 13.33 -55.63 -4.81
CA VAL A 709 12.47 -56.78 -5.19
C VAL A 709 11.48 -56.32 -6.26
N ALA A 710 11.03 -57.19 -7.17
CA ALA A 710 9.94 -56.92 -8.11
C ALA A 710 8.98 -58.11 -8.22
N ALA A 711 7.67 -57.88 -8.03
CA ALA A 711 6.57 -58.68 -8.58
C ALA A 711 5.19 -58.00 -8.38
N ASP A 712 4.44 -57.90 -9.48
CA ASP A 712 2.97 -57.96 -9.63
C ASP A 712 1.95 -57.00 -8.96
N ASN A 713 0.94 -56.71 -9.80
CA ASN A 713 -0.45 -56.35 -9.52
C ASN A 713 -0.87 -54.90 -9.17
N GLN A 714 -1.03 -54.13 -10.27
CA GLN A 714 -2.26 -53.42 -10.67
C GLN A 714 -2.83 -52.25 -9.82
N SER A 715 -3.40 -51.29 -10.56
CA SER A 715 -4.31 -50.23 -10.07
C SER A 715 -3.76 -49.22 -9.06
N LEU A 716 -3.01 -48.23 -9.58
CA LEU A 716 -3.21 -46.81 -9.28
C LEU A 716 -2.46 -45.97 -10.34
N LYS A 717 -3.09 -44.91 -10.87
CA LYS A 717 -2.36 -43.90 -11.65
C LYS A 717 -1.62 -43.00 -10.66
N SER A 718 -0.32 -42.80 -10.85
CA SER A 718 0.45 -41.87 -10.02
C SER A 718 -0.13 -40.45 -10.14
N PRO A 719 0.04 -39.58 -9.12
CA PRO A 719 -0.20 -38.16 -9.30
C PRO A 719 0.62 -37.62 -10.48
N TYR A 720 0.05 -36.66 -11.19
CA TYR A 720 0.72 -35.96 -12.29
C TYR A 720 1.95 -35.23 -11.71
N ILE A 721 3.14 -35.49 -12.24
CA ILE A 721 4.27 -34.58 -12.04
C ILE A 721 3.93 -33.32 -12.87
N PRO A 722 3.83 -32.13 -12.27
CA PRO A 722 3.48 -30.93 -13.04
C PRO A 722 4.59 -30.58 -14.02
N GLU A 723 4.27 -30.51 -15.31
CA GLU A 723 5.14 -29.81 -16.28
C GLU A 723 5.17 -28.33 -15.86
N LYS A 724 6.36 -27.76 -15.64
CA LYS A 724 6.52 -26.41 -15.09
C LYS A 724 5.86 -25.34 -15.98
N SER A 725 4.64 -24.96 -15.62
CA SER A 725 3.88 -23.84 -16.18
C SER A 725 4.51 -22.50 -15.75
N LYS A 726 5.50 -22.05 -16.54
CA LYS A 726 6.24 -20.80 -16.28
C LYS A 726 5.31 -19.60 -16.33
N CYS A 727 5.00 -19.06 -15.17
CA CYS A 727 4.24 -17.83 -15.00
C CYS A 727 5.20 -16.82 -14.39
N LEU A 728 5.95 -16.08 -15.22
CA LEU A 728 7.07 -15.24 -14.77
C LEU A 728 6.74 -14.35 -13.56
N LEU A 729 5.54 -13.77 -13.55
CA LEU A 729 5.10 -12.88 -12.48
C LEU A 729 4.80 -13.63 -11.17
N LEU A 730 4.23 -14.84 -11.25
CA LEU A 730 4.02 -15.72 -10.10
C LEU A 730 5.34 -16.32 -9.60
N ASP A 731 6.18 -16.82 -10.49
CA ASP A 731 7.51 -17.39 -10.19
C ASP A 731 8.38 -16.38 -9.42
N ALA A 732 8.36 -15.11 -9.85
CA ALA A 732 9.00 -14.01 -9.13
C ALA A 732 8.42 -13.84 -7.72
N LEU A 733 7.09 -13.66 -7.58
CA LEU A 733 6.42 -13.47 -6.28
C LEU A 733 6.64 -14.62 -5.29
N MET A 734 6.57 -15.88 -5.77
CA MET A 734 6.81 -17.06 -4.95
C MET A 734 8.19 -17.04 -4.29
N SER A 735 9.20 -16.46 -4.95
CA SER A 735 10.56 -16.36 -4.40
C SER A 735 10.66 -15.48 -3.14
N TYR A 736 9.74 -14.52 -2.95
CA TYR A 736 9.71 -13.61 -1.80
C TYR A 736 8.84 -14.11 -0.62
N LEU A 737 8.09 -15.22 -0.78
CA LEU A 737 7.25 -15.80 0.29
C LEU A 737 8.04 -16.20 1.55
N ASN A 738 9.35 -16.43 1.41
CA ASN A 738 10.26 -16.77 2.50
C ASN A 738 11.21 -15.63 2.90
N SER A 739 10.99 -14.39 2.42
CA SER A 739 11.80 -13.24 2.84
C SER A 739 11.77 -13.05 4.36
N ALA A 740 12.89 -12.60 4.91
CA ALA A 740 13.05 -12.25 6.31
C ALA A 740 12.27 -10.97 6.68
N ASP A 741 12.05 -10.05 5.72
CA ASP A 741 11.22 -8.88 5.93
C ASP A 741 9.73 -9.24 5.82
N ASN A 742 8.99 -9.02 6.91
CA ASN A 742 7.56 -9.31 6.96
C ASN A 742 6.76 -8.44 5.97
N THR A 743 7.20 -7.20 5.70
CA THR A 743 6.52 -6.30 4.77
C THR A 743 6.69 -6.76 3.32
N VAL A 744 7.91 -7.16 2.93
CA VAL A 744 8.21 -7.76 1.61
C VAL A 744 7.35 -9.01 1.40
N ARG A 745 7.33 -9.91 2.38
CA ARG A 745 6.51 -11.14 2.33
C ARG A 745 5.01 -10.84 2.21
N ILE A 746 4.47 -9.90 2.98
CA ILE A 746 3.04 -9.53 2.90
C ILE A 746 2.71 -8.94 1.52
N ARG A 747 3.56 -8.06 0.96
CA ARG A 747 3.35 -7.51 -0.39
C ARG A 747 3.43 -8.59 -1.49
N ALA A 748 4.20 -9.66 -1.28
CA ALA A 748 4.22 -10.81 -2.17
C ALA A 748 2.92 -11.64 -2.06
N CYS A 749 2.43 -11.86 -0.84
CA CYS A 749 1.15 -12.51 -0.56
C CYS A 749 -0.05 -11.76 -1.18
N GLU A 750 -0.07 -10.42 -1.06
CA GLU A 750 -1.03 -9.54 -1.75
C GLU A 750 -0.99 -9.74 -3.27
N GLY A 751 0.20 -9.71 -3.88
CA GLY A 751 0.38 -9.88 -5.32
C GLY A 751 -0.12 -11.24 -5.82
N ILE A 752 0.14 -12.32 -5.07
CA ILE A 752 -0.35 -13.67 -5.38
C ILE A 752 -1.87 -13.74 -5.30
N MET A 753 -2.48 -13.12 -4.29
CA MET A 753 -3.94 -13.10 -4.14
C MET A 753 -4.61 -12.32 -5.28
N VAL A 754 -4.04 -11.18 -5.70
CA VAL A 754 -4.52 -10.41 -6.87
C VAL A 754 -4.47 -11.28 -8.13
N LEU A 755 -3.41 -12.06 -8.34
CA LEU A 755 -3.32 -12.98 -9.49
C LEU A 755 -4.27 -14.17 -9.39
N ALA A 756 -4.51 -14.71 -8.19
CA ALA A 756 -5.47 -15.79 -7.96
C ALA A 756 -6.93 -15.35 -8.20
N SER A 757 -7.22 -14.06 -8.00
CA SER A 757 -8.56 -13.46 -8.20
C SER A 757 -8.90 -13.10 -9.65
N LEU A 758 -8.02 -13.38 -10.62
CA LEU A 758 -8.25 -13.05 -12.03
C LEU A 758 -9.39 -13.87 -12.65
N ASP A 759 -10.31 -13.19 -13.34
CA ASP A 759 -11.44 -13.77 -14.09
C ASP A 759 -10.98 -14.36 -15.45
N ASP A 760 -9.95 -15.21 -15.41
CA ASP A 760 -9.41 -15.98 -16.54
C ASP A 760 -9.20 -17.45 -16.11
N PRO A 761 -10.11 -18.36 -16.51
CA PRO A 761 -9.99 -19.79 -16.20
C PRO A 761 -8.71 -20.44 -16.74
N SER A 762 -8.16 -19.96 -17.86
CA SER A 762 -6.93 -20.52 -18.43
C SER A 762 -5.71 -20.13 -17.60
N PHE A 763 -5.71 -18.92 -17.05
CA PHE A 763 -4.71 -18.51 -16.07
C PHE A 763 -4.88 -19.25 -14.73
N ALA A 764 -6.10 -19.38 -14.22
CA ALA A 764 -6.38 -20.12 -12.99
C ALA A 764 -5.89 -21.58 -13.05
N GLN A 765 -6.13 -22.28 -14.16
CA GLN A 765 -5.58 -23.61 -14.43
C GLN A 765 -4.04 -23.63 -14.48
N THR A 766 -3.42 -22.55 -14.97
CA THR A 766 -1.96 -22.39 -15.03
C THR A 766 -1.34 -22.21 -13.64
N VAL A 767 -2.01 -21.45 -12.76
CA VAL A 767 -1.65 -21.29 -11.34
C VAL A 767 -1.89 -22.58 -10.55
N ALA A 768 -3.00 -23.27 -10.78
CA ALA A 768 -3.32 -24.56 -10.15
C ALA A 768 -2.28 -25.66 -10.43
N ARG A 769 -1.65 -25.62 -11.62
CA ARG A 769 -0.56 -26.55 -12.01
C ARG A 769 0.84 -26.07 -11.61
N SER A 770 0.98 -24.88 -11.02
CA SER A 770 2.27 -24.36 -10.57
C SER A 770 2.74 -25.00 -9.26
N GLU A 771 3.93 -24.62 -8.77
CA GLU A 771 4.44 -25.06 -7.46
C GLU A 771 3.76 -24.32 -6.28
N LEU A 772 2.91 -23.32 -6.53
CA LEU A 772 2.27 -22.49 -5.50
C LEU A 772 1.48 -23.29 -4.45
N PRO A 773 0.56 -24.23 -4.80
CA PRO A 773 -0.20 -24.98 -3.79
C PRO A 773 0.71 -25.75 -2.82
N SER A 774 1.77 -26.36 -3.36
CA SER A 774 2.76 -27.09 -2.58
C SER A 774 3.57 -26.16 -1.68
N ILE A 775 4.07 -25.03 -2.21
CA ILE A 775 4.87 -24.06 -1.44
C ILE A 775 4.06 -23.46 -0.28
N VAL A 776 2.81 -23.06 -0.53
CA VAL A 776 1.91 -22.50 0.50
C VAL A 776 1.61 -23.52 1.61
N THR A 777 1.37 -24.78 1.23
CA THR A 777 1.06 -25.85 2.19
C THR A 777 2.30 -26.32 2.97
N ILE A 778 3.46 -26.44 2.32
CA ILE A 778 4.75 -26.73 3.00
C ILE A 778 5.08 -25.62 4.01
N ARG A 779 4.74 -24.36 3.71
CA ARG A 779 4.94 -23.25 4.65
C ARG A 779 3.99 -23.32 5.86
N LEU A 780 2.75 -23.79 5.67
CA LEU A 780 1.80 -24.05 6.76
C LEU A 780 2.31 -25.17 7.69
N GLU A 781 2.76 -26.29 7.11
CA GLU A 781 3.40 -27.41 7.82
C GLU A 781 4.62 -26.98 8.63
N ASN A 782 5.53 -26.20 8.03
CA ASN A 782 6.72 -25.69 8.73
C ASN A 782 6.38 -24.75 9.91
N LEU A 783 5.27 -24.00 9.83
CA LEU A 783 4.83 -23.11 10.90
C LEU A 783 4.13 -23.89 12.03
N PHE A 784 3.32 -24.90 11.69
CA PHE A 784 2.71 -25.84 12.64
C PHE A 784 3.78 -26.59 13.44
N ASN A 785 4.76 -27.18 12.74
CA ASN A 785 5.88 -27.90 13.35
C ASN A 785 6.84 -27.00 14.16
N ALA A 786 6.70 -25.67 14.10
CA ALA A 786 7.46 -24.72 14.91
C ALA A 786 6.74 -24.32 16.22
N ILE A 787 5.50 -24.74 16.44
CA ILE A 787 4.75 -24.50 17.69
C ILE A 787 5.36 -25.35 18.81
N PRO A 788 5.80 -24.77 19.95
CA PRO A 788 6.37 -25.55 21.03
C PRO A 788 5.32 -26.43 21.72
N ALA A 789 5.65 -27.71 21.90
CA ALA A 789 4.82 -28.72 22.57
C ALA A 789 4.49 -28.45 24.07
N HIS A 790 4.96 -27.33 24.62
CA HIS A 790 4.70 -26.86 26.00
C HIS A 790 3.83 -25.58 26.04
N VAL A 791 3.27 -25.15 24.91
CA VAL A 791 2.19 -24.15 24.88
C VAL A 791 0.98 -24.72 25.62
N ASP A 792 0.27 -23.88 26.37
CA ASP A 792 -1.01 -24.28 26.97
C ASP A 792 -2.13 -24.25 25.92
N HIS A 793 -2.96 -25.29 25.90
CA HIS A 793 -4.14 -25.39 25.03
C HIS A 793 -5.13 -24.22 25.23
N LEU A 794 -5.29 -23.72 26.46
CA LEU A 794 -6.20 -22.61 26.75
C LEU A 794 -5.70 -21.28 26.14
N ASP A 795 -4.39 -21.11 26.00
CA ASP A 795 -3.79 -19.89 25.45
C ASP A 795 -4.02 -19.71 23.94
N ILE A 796 -4.31 -20.79 23.20
CA ILE A 796 -4.65 -20.75 21.76
C ILE A 796 -5.84 -19.84 21.50
N TYR A 797 -6.87 -19.95 22.34
CA TYR A 797 -8.10 -19.19 22.20
C TYR A 797 -7.87 -17.68 22.37
N ASN A 798 -6.82 -17.26 23.10
CA ASN A 798 -6.45 -15.86 23.35
C ASN A 798 -5.63 -15.18 22.22
N VAL A 799 -5.29 -15.89 21.13
CA VAL A 799 -4.48 -15.36 20.02
C VAL A 799 -5.35 -14.97 18.84
N ASP A 800 -5.90 -13.76 18.87
CA ASP A 800 -6.65 -13.22 17.73
C ASP A 800 -5.70 -12.49 16.77
N VAL A 801 -5.61 -12.98 15.55
CA VAL A 801 -4.71 -12.46 14.50
C VAL A 801 -5.38 -12.47 13.14
N THR A 802 -4.96 -11.55 12.29
CA THR A 802 -5.23 -11.58 10.85
C THR A 802 -3.92 -11.58 10.07
N TRP A 803 -3.95 -12.04 8.81
CA TRP A 803 -2.86 -11.79 7.87
C TRP A 803 -2.86 -10.32 7.41
N GLY A 804 -1.69 -9.81 7.03
CA GLY A 804 -1.53 -8.43 6.54
C GLY A 804 -0.76 -7.49 7.49
N LEU A 805 -0.73 -6.20 7.17
CA LEU A 805 0.08 -5.18 7.85
C LEU A 805 -0.57 -4.60 9.11
N ASP A 806 -1.90 -4.61 9.19
CA ASP A 806 -2.66 -4.10 10.34
C ASP A 806 -2.77 -5.11 11.50
N SER A 807 -2.22 -6.31 11.31
CA SER A 807 -2.12 -7.34 12.34
C SER A 807 -1.31 -6.84 13.55
N PRO A 808 -1.75 -7.05 14.81
CA PRO A 808 -1.09 -6.49 15.97
C PRO A 808 0.40 -6.87 16.06
N LEU A 809 1.24 -5.95 16.53
CA LEU A 809 2.67 -6.22 16.70
C LEU A 809 2.94 -7.09 17.96
N TRP A 810 2.65 -8.39 17.86
CA TRP A 810 3.00 -9.48 18.81
C TRP A 810 4.53 -9.64 19.04
N THR A 811 5.33 -8.64 18.65
CA THR A 811 6.76 -8.54 18.91
C THR A 811 7.07 -7.97 20.30
N LYS A 812 6.17 -7.17 20.91
CA LYS A 812 6.47 -6.44 22.16
C LYS A 812 5.96 -7.09 23.45
N GLU A 813 4.81 -7.77 23.42
CA GLU A 813 4.21 -8.39 24.60
C GLU A 813 4.40 -9.92 24.57
N LYS A 814 5.03 -10.47 25.62
CA LYS A 814 5.07 -11.91 25.87
C LYS A 814 3.87 -12.27 26.75
N LYS A 815 2.71 -12.58 26.16
CA LYS A 815 1.58 -13.13 26.92
C LYS A 815 1.94 -14.51 27.50
N PHE A 816 2.43 -15.42 26.64
CA PHE A 816 2.79 -16.79 27.01
C PHE A 816 3.98 -17.33 26.17
N PRO A 817 4.70 -18.38 26.61
CA PRO A 817 5.79 -18.99 25.83
C PRO A 817 5.25 -19.65 24.55
N GLY A 818 5.94 -19.49 23.41
CA GLY A 818 5.48 -20.02 22.11
C GLY A 818 4.43 -19.19 21.37
N CYS A 819 3.84 -18.17 22.03
CA CYS A 819 2.82 -17.26 21.47
C CYS A 819 3.13 -16.71 20.06
N ARG A 820 4.40 -16.39 19.76
CA ARG A 820 4.79 -15.89 18.44
C ARG A 820 4.70 -16.93 17.32
N GLN A 821 4.93 -18.21 17.64
CA GLN A 821 4.83 -19.31 16.68
C GLN A 821 3.37 -19.66 16.42
N VAL A 822 2.54 -19.68 17.48
CA VAL A 822 1.08 -19.81 17.39
C VAL A 822 0.48 -18.69 16.53
N ALA A 823 0.83 -17.43 16.81
CA ALA A 823 0.42 -16.29 16.01
C ALA A 823 0.89 -16.37 14.54
N ALA A 824 2.14 -16.77 14.29
CA ALA A 824 2.66 -16.90 12.93
C ALA A 824 1.98 -18.04 12.13
N PHE A 825 1.56 -19.12 12.81
CA PHE A 825 0.76 -20.19 12.22
C PHE A 825 -0.64 -19.69 11.84
N PHE A 826 -1.40 -19.10 12.77
CA PHE A 826 -2.75 -18.60 12.47
C PHE A 826 -2.75 -17.48 11.42
N MET A 827 -1.77 -16.56 11.45
CA MET A 827 -1.60 -15.55 10.39
C MET A 827 -1.33 -16.16 9.00
N TRP A 828 -0.74 -17.36 8.92
CA TRP A 828 -0.53 -18.05 7.64
C TRP A 828 -1.74 -18.90 7.24
N PHE A 829 -2.45 -19.48 8.22
CA PHE A 829 -3.71 -20.19 8.00
C PHE A 829 -4.81 -19.26 7.49
N ASP A 830 -4.97 -18.08 8.09
CA ASP A 830 -5.86 -17.01 7.62
C ASP A 830 -5.50 -16.57 6.19
N TYR A 831 -4.21 -16.38 5.87
CA TYR A 831 -3.79 -16.14 4.47
C TYR A 831 -4.20 -17.28 3.53
N CYS A 832 -4.09 -18.55 3.95
CA CYS A 832 -4.52 -19.69 3.13
C CYS A 832 -6.04 -19.69 2.90
N ASP A 833 -6.85 -19.49 3.95
CA ASP A 833 -8.32 -19.42 3.86
C ASP A 833 -8.76 -18.27 2.94
N GLN A 834 -8.22 -17.07 3.14
CA GLN A 834 -8.56 -15.91 2.31
C GLN A 834 -8.06 -16.05 0.87
N LEU A 835 -6.88 -16.64 0.64
CA LEU A 835 -6.41 -16.94 -0.72
C LEU A 835 -7.35 -17.92 -1.44
N ILE A 836 -7.90 -18.93 -0.77
CA ILE A 836 -8.91 -19.84 -1.34
C ILE A 836 -10.23 -19.10 -1.57
N ARG A 837 -10.63 -18.18 -0.66
CA ARG A 837 -11.90 -17.44 -0.74
C ARG A 837 -11.96 -16.44 -1.90
N GLU A 838 -10.87 -15.70 -2.14
CA GLU A 838 -10.80 -14.68 -3.21
C GLU A 838 -10.36 -15.28 -4.57
N ALA A 839 -9.99 -16.57 -4.62
CA ALA A 839 -9.48 -17.25 -5.82
C ALA A 839 -10.58 -17.69 -6.80
N GLN A 840 -10.19 -17.79 -8.07
CA GLN A 840 -10.95 -18.52 -9.09
C GLN A 840 -11.04 -20.02 -8.73
N THR A 841 -12.22 -20.62 -8.94
CA THR A 841 -12.62 -21.93 -8.40
C THR A 841 -11.64 -23.08 -8.67
N GLU A 842 -11.03 -23.18 -9.86
CA GLU A 842 -10.13 -24.29 -10.20
C GLU A 842 -8.82 -24.24 -9.38
N PHE A 843 -8.31 -23.03 -9.11
CA PHE A 843 -7.17 -22.85 -8.21
C PHE A 843 -7.59 -23.04 -6.74
N ALA A 844 -8.76 -22.51 -6.34
CA ALA A 844 -9.28 -22.63 -4.99
C ALA A 844 -9.47 -24.10 -4.55
N GLU A 845 -10.11 -24.92 -5.38
CA GLU A 845 -10.25 -26.37 -5.15
C GLU A 845 -8.89 -27.08 -5.08
N THR A 846 -7.98 -26.74 -6.00
CA THR A 846 -6.65 -27.38 -6.05
C THR A 846 -5.83 -27.06 -4.81
N LEU A 847 -5.86 -25.81 -4.34
CA LEU A 847 -5.18 -25.39 -3.11
C LEU A 847 -5.81 -26.04 -1.86
N ALA A 848 -7.13 -26.00 -1.73
CA ALA A 848 -7.84 -26.62 -0.59
C ALA A 848 -7.57 -28.13 -0.50
N ARG A 849 -7.61 -28.84 -1.63
CA ARG A 849 -7.27 -30.28 -1.70
C ARG A 849 -5.81 -30.56 -1.41
N THR A 850 -4.90 -29.67 -1.81
CA THR A 850 -3.47 -29.77 -1.46
C THR A 850 -3.25 -29.62 0.04
N ILE A 851 -3.92 -28.67 0.69
CA ILE A 851 -3.91 -28.52 2.16
C ILE A 851 -4.48 -29.78 2.83
N ARG A 852 -5.59 -30.32 2.31
CA ARG A 852 -6.17 -31.56 2.84
C ARG A 852 -5.19 -32.73 2.81
N VAL A 853 -4.57 -33.01 1.66
CA VAL A 853 -3.68 -34.17 1.50
C VAL A 853 -2.30 -33.95 2.15
N MET A 854 -1.66 -32.80 1.93
CA MET A 854 -0.27 -32.57 2.38
C MET A 854 -0.14 -32.09 3.84
N PHE A 855 -1.18 -31.48 4.41
CA PHE A 855 -1.19 -30.99 5.80
C PHE A 855 -2.17 -31.76 6.68
N LEU A 856 -3.47 -31.82 6.36
CA LEU A 856 -4.45 -32.45 7.26
C LEU A 856 -4.27 -33.98 7.34
N GLU A 857 -4.30 -34.69 6.22
CA GLU A 857 -4.12 -36.14 6.16
C GLU A 857 -2.71 -36.59 6.56
N ARG A 858 -1.67 -35.83 6.18
CA ARG A 858 -0.26 -36.21 6.34
C ARG A 858 0.40 -35.76 7.64
N ILE A 859 -0.02 -34.64 8.22
CA ILE A 859 0.64 -34.02 9.39
C ILE A 859 -0.31 -33.99 10.59
N VAL A 860 -1.55 -33.53 10.42
CA VAL A 860 -2.51 -33.40 11.53
C VAL A 860 -3.06 -34.77 11.96
N THR A 861 -3.45 -35.66 11.04
CA THR A 861 -3.99 -36.99 11.41
C THR A 861 -3.01 -37.82 12.25
N PRO A 862 -1.69 -37.88 11.96
CA PRO A 862 -0.72 -38.51 12.87
C PRO A 862 -0.53 -37.76 14.20
N ALA A 863 -0.54 -36.42 14.19
CA ALA A 863 -0.36 -35.61 15.40
C ALA A 863 -1.52 -35.76 16.41
N LEU A 864 -2.72 -36.15 15.95
CA LEU A 864 -3.85 -36.53 16.81
C LEU A 864 -3.65 -37.84 17.60
N VAL A 865 -2.48 -38.48 17.50
CA VAL A 865 -2.09 -39.70 18.23
C VAL A 865 -0.82 -39.48 19.09
N ASP A 866 -0.22 -38.30 19.05
CA ASP A 866 1.02 -37.98 19.77
C ASP A 866 0.77 -37.49 21.21
N HIS A 867 1.81 -37.44 22.04
CA HIS A 867 1.76 -37.06 23.46
C HIS A 867 1.18 -35.66 23.73
N HIS A 868 1.08 -34.81 22.71
CA HIS A 868 0.58 -33.43 22.80
C HIS A 868 -0.82 -33.25 22.19
N VAL A 869 -1.56 -34.34 21.99
CA VAL A 869 -2.89 -34.38 21.34
C VAL A 869 -3.88 -33.32 21.83
N VAL A 870 -3.91 -32.93 23.11
CA VAL A 870 -4.80 -31.85 23.61
C VAL A 870 -4.52 -30.52 22.91
N LEU A 871 -3.24 -30.15 22.79
CA LEU A 871 -2.79 -28.94 22.10
C LEU A 871 -3.12 -29.00 20.60
N ILE A 872 -2.94 -30.17 19.98
CA ILE A 872 -3.26 -30.39 18.56
C ILE A 872 -4.76 -30.26 18.30
N THR A 873 -5.60 -30.85 19.14
CA THR A 873 -7.07 -30.73 19.05
C THR A 873 -7.49 -29.27 19.20
N ALA A 874 -6.98 -28.53 20.18
CA ALA A 874 -7.28 -27.11 20.36
C ALA A 874 -6.86 -26.24 19.15
N LEU A 875 -5.69 -26.52 18.54
CA LEU A 875 -5.27 -25.87 17.29
C LEU A 875 -6.24 -26.16 16.14
N VAL A 876 -6.67 -27.41 15.99
CA VAL A 876 -7.64 -27.82 14.95
C VAL A 876 -9.01 -27.19 15.19
N THR A 877 -9.49 -27.13 16.44
CA THR A 877 -10.75 -26.45 16.82
C THR A 877 -10.72 -24.97 16.44
N LYS A 878 -9.62 -24.26 16.77
CA LYS A 878 -9.49 -22.84 16.39
C LYS A 878 -9.33 -22.65 14.87
N CYS A 879 -8.54 -23.49 14.19
CA CYS A 879 -8.47 -23.48 12.73
C CYS A 879 -9.84 -23.68 12.09
N LEU A 880 -10.63 -24.66 12.54
CA LEU A 880 -11.98 -24.88 12.06
C LEU A 880 -12.83 -23.63 12.26
N LYS A 881 -12.85 -23.07 13.48
CA LYS A 881 -13.57 -21.84 13.84
C LYS A 881 -13.26 -20.66 12.92
N GLU A 882 -12.00 -20.47 12.55
CA GLU A 882 -11.56 -19.31 11.75
C GLU A 882 -11.77 -19.45 10.23
N ILE A 883 -12.07 -20.65 9.70
CA ILE A 883 -12.36 -20.85 8.26
C ILE A 883 -13.56 -19.99 7.82
N THR A 884 -13.34 -19.15 6.81
CA THR A 884 -14.36 -18.36 6.11
C THR A 884 -14.61 -18.84 4.67
N SER A 885 -13.67 -19.59 4.08
CA SER A 885 -13.82 -20.16 2.74
C SER A 885 -14.69 -21.41 2.74
N SER A 886 -15.75 -21.40 1.93
CA SER A 886 -16.64 -22.57 1.74
C SER A 886 -15.91 -23.76 1.12
N ILE A 887 -14.96 -23.52 0.21
CA ILE A 887 -14.20 -24.59 -0.46
C ILE A 887 -13.22 -25.26 0.52
N LEU A 888 -12.56 -24.47 1.39
CA LEU A 888 -11.71 -25.04 2.44
C LEU A 888 -12.56 -25.79 3.48
N CYS A 889 -13.72 -25.23 3.87
CA CYS A 889 -14.67 -25.90 4.78
C CYS A 889 -15.15 -27.26 4.23
N ILE A 890 -15.38 -27.39 2.93
CA ILE A 890 -15.74 -28.65 2.28
C ILE A 890 -14.58 -29.67 2.34
N GLU A 891 -13.36 -29.29 1.96
CA GLU A 891 -12.22 -30.22 2.00
C GLU A 891 -11.83 -30.58 3.46
N VAL A 892 -12.01 -29.69 4.43
CA VAL A 892 -11.89 -30.00 5.88
C VAL A 892 -13.03 -30.93 6.36
N SER A 893 -14.26 -30.75 5.86
CA SER A 893 -15.37 -31.68 6.12
C SER A 893 -15.00 -33.09 5.65
N TYR A 894 -14.45 -33.24 4.44
CA TYR A 894 -14.02 -34.53 3.88
C TYR A 894 -12.87 -35.19 4.66
N TRP A 895 -11.98 -34.41 5.26
CA TRP A 895 -10.95 -34.94 6.17
C TRP A 895 -11.53 -35.41 7.50
N LEU A 896 -12.50 -34.67 8.06
CA LEU A 896 -13.10 -34.96 9.35
C LEU A 896 -14.01 -36.21 9.30
N VAL A 897 -15.02 -36.22 8.41
CA VAL A 897 -16.08 -37.25 8.38
C VAL A 897 -15.96 -38.25 7.22
N GLY A 898 -14.96 -38.11 6.34
CA GLY A 898 -14.84 -38.90 5.11
C GLY A 898 -15.55 -38.25 3.92
N GLN A 899 -15.45 -38.87 2.72
CA GLN A 899 -16.11 -38.37 1.50
C GLN A 899 -17.44 -39.08 1.22
N ASP A 900 -17.53 -40.36 1.58
CA ASP A 900 -18.72 -41.19 1.35
C ASP A 900 -19.86 -40.78 2.30
N ARG A 901 -21.09 -40.79 1.78
CA ARG A 901 -22.29 -40.39 2.54
C ARG A 901 -23.10 -41.56 3.11
N ASP A 902 -22.78 -42.78 2.68
CA ASP A 902 -23.44 -44.00 3.14
C ASP A 902 -23.23 -44.23 4.65
N PRO A 903 -24.19 -44.84 5.37
CA PRO A 903 -24.04 -45.12 6.80
C PRO A 903 -22.94 -46.17 7.06
N GLU A 904 -22.08 -45.93 8.05
CA GLU A 904 -21.03 -46.88 8.42
C GLU A 904 -21.63 -48.21 8.90
N ILE A 905 -21.06 -49.33 8.44
CA ILE A 905 -21.40 -50.65 8.96
C ILE A 905 -20.87 -50.73 10.40
N PRO A 906 -21.66 -51.17 11.40
CA PRO A 906 -21.19 -51.22 12.78
C PRO A 906 -19.86 -51.95 12.95
N ASN A 907 -18.87 -51.26 13.53
CA ASN A 907 -17.46 -51.66 13.70
C ASN A 907 -16.60 -51.66 12.41
N VAL A 908 -17.04 -50.99 11.34
CA VAL A 908 -16.25 -50.76 10.11
C VAL A 908 -16.21 -49.27 9.81
N TRP A 909 -15.10 -48.63 10.18
CA TRP A 909 -14.90 -47.19 10.11
C TRP A 909 -14.49 -46.74 8.70
N THR A 910 -15.14 -45.71 8.16
CA THR A 910 -14.78 -45.09 6.87
C THR A 910 -13.85 -43.89 7.04
N SER A 911 -14.03 -43.10 8.10
CA SER A 911 -13.11 -42.00 8.48
C SER A 911 -12.21 -42.40 9.66
N PRO A 912 -10.87 -42.47 9.48
CA PRO A 912 -9.94 -42.73 10.58
C PRO A 912 -9.87 -41.55 11.56
N VAL A 913 -10.19 -40.32 11.11
CA VAL A 913 -10.20 -39.12 11.95
C VAL A 913 -11.42 -39.12 12.87
N LEU A 914 -12.62 -39.36 12.33
CA LEU A 914 -13.84 -39.46 13.13
C LEU A 914 -13.72 -40.56 14.19
N HIS A 915 -13.17 -41.72 13.82
CA HIS A 915 -12.90 -42.79 14.77
C HIS A 915 -11.94 -42.35 15.90
N ARG A 916 -10.80 -41.74 15.57
CA ARG A 916 -9.83 -41.23 16.56
C ARG A 916 -10.46 -40.21 17.52
N LEU A 917 -11.28 -39.29 17.02
CA LEU A 917 -11.96 -38.30 17.85
C LEU A 917 -13.01 -38.94 18.78
N ILE A 918 -13.75 -39.96 18.29
CA ILE A 918 -14.67 -40.71 19.14
C ILE A 918 -13.92 -41.55 20.20
N GLU A 919 -12.78 -42.16 19.87
CA GLU A 919 -11.90 -42.82 20.85
C GLU A 919 -11.35 -41.82 21.90
N ASN A 920 -10.93 -40.62 21.49
CA ASN A 920 -10.40 -39.58 22.38
C ASN A 920 -11.41 -39.18 23.47
N CYS A 921 -12.70 -39.10 23.12
CA CYS A 921 -13.78 -38.87 24.08
C CYS A 921 -13.93 -39.97 25.15
N PHE A 922 -13.39 -41.18 24.96
CA PHE A 922 -13.45 -42.27 25.95
C PHE A 922 -12.16 -42.45 26.77
N THR A 923 -11.20 -41.51 26.66
CA THR A 923 -9.96 -41.53 27.45
C THR A 923 -10.15 -41.02 28.89
N ASP A 924 -9.20 -41.33 29.77
CA ASP A 924 -9.14 -40.84 31.16
C ASP A 924 -8.75 -39.35 31.27
N SER A 925 -8.47 -38.66 30.16
CA SER A 925 -8.14 -37.22 30.14
C SER A 925 -9.42 -36.40 29.94
N ASN A 926 -9.74 -35.58 30.94
CA ASN A 926 -10.84 -34.61 30.87
C ASN A 926 -10.53 -33.54 29.81
N ASP A 927 -9.33 -32.97 29.83
CA ASP A 927 -8.87 -31.92 28.90
C ASP A 927 -8.99 -32.37 27.43
N LEU A 928 -8.52 -33.59 27.12
CA LEU A 928 -8.67 -34.18 25.78
C LEU A 928 -10.14 -34.41 25.42
N THR A 929 -10.96 -34.87 26.37
CA THR A 929 -12.41 -35.01 26.16
C THR A 929 -13.06 -33.67 25.86
N VAL A 930 -12.77 -32.63 26.64
CA VAL A 930 -13.31 -31.27 26.53
C VAL A 930 -12.94 -30.66 25.18
N GLU A 931 -11.66 -30.63 24.81
CA GLU A 931 -11.23 -30.08 23.51
C GLU A 931 -11.79 -30.86 22.31
N THR A 932 -11.96 -32.18 22.45
CA THR A 932 -12.58 -32.99 21.38
C THR A 932 -14.08 -32.73 21.26
N LEU A 933 -14.78 -32.45 22.37
CA LEU A 933 -16.19 -32.03 22.33
C LEU A 933 -16.36 -30.64 21.71
N LYS A 934 -15.48 -29.69 22.02
CA LYS A 934 -15.44 -28.36 21.37
C LYS A 934 -15.18 -28.47 19.86
N LEU A 935 -14.33 -29.41 19.43
CA LEU A 935 -14.12 -29.68 18.01
C LEU A 935 -15.40 -30.16 17.30
N PHE A 936 -16.17 -31.05 17.95
CA PHE A 936 -17.49 -31.47 17.44
C PHE A 936 -18.52 -30.32 17.48
N GLU A 937 -18.48 -29.46 18.50
CA GLU A 937 -19.35 -28.28 18.61
C GLU A 937 -19.14 -27.32 17.43
N GLU A 938 -17.89 -26.94 17.17
CA GLU A 938 -17.54 -26.06 16.06
C GLU A 938 -17.85 -26.71 14.69
N ALA A 939 -17.66 -28.03 14.54
CA ALA A 939 -18.05 -28.76 13.34
C ALA A 939 -19.56 -28.73 13.05
N ILE A 940 -20.39 -28.64 14.09
CA ILE A 940 -21.84 -28.46 13.98
C ILE A 940 -22.20 -26.98 13.73
N ASP A 941 -21.51 -26.03 14.37
CA ASP A 941 -21.69 -24.58 14.14
C ASP A 941 -21.36 -24.13 12.72
N LYS A 942 -20.40 -24.79 12.05
CA LYS A 942 -20.12 -24.58 10.63
C LYS A 942 -21.27 -25.00 9.72
N ARG A 943 -22.23 -25.77 10.23
CA ARG A 943 -23.48 -26.18 9.55
C ARG A 943 -23.23 -26.73 8.15
N SER A 944 -22.13 -27.46 7.98
CA SER A 944 -21.82 -28.17 6.75
C SER A 944 -22.84 -29.29 6.57
N GLU A 945 -23.66 -29.20 5.53
CA GLU A 945 -24.69 -30.20 5.19
C GLU A 945 -24.08 -31.61 5.08
N HIS A 946 -22.83 -31.72 4.62
CA HIS A 946 -22.08 -32.97 4.58
C HIS A 946 -21.64 -33.48 5.96
N ILE A 947 -21.16 -32.61 6.86
CA ILE A 947 -20.80 -33.01 8.25
C ILE A 947 -22.05 -33.49 8.98
N LEU A 948 -23.15 -32.73 8.92
CA LEU A 948 -24.41 -33.12 9.55
C LEU A 948 -24.94 -34.43 8.95
N HIS A 949 -24.87 -34.60 7.63
CA HIS A 949 -25.29 -35.83 6.97
C HIS A 949 -24.54 -37.06 7.49
N CYS A 950 -23.21 -37.02 7.58
CA CYS A 950 -22.40 -38.18 7.91
C CYS A 950 -22.28 -38.45 9.42
N LEU A 951 -22.38 -37.42 10.28
CA LEU A 951 -22.39 -37.58 11.73
C LEU A 951 -23.69 -38.18 12.27
N MET A 952 -24.85 -37.88 11.65
CA MET A 952 -26.15 -38.23 12.24
C MET A 952 -27.31 -38.45 11.25
N LEU A 953 -27.44 -37.67 10.16
CA LEU A 953 -28.68 -37.70 9.38
C LEU A 953 -28.82 -38.95 8.51
N ASN A 954 -27.72 -39.53 8.01
CA ASN A 954 -27.73 -40.82 7.30
C ASN A 954 -28.25 -41.99 8.16
N TYR A 955 -28.03 -41.95 9.48
CA TYR A 955 -28.55 -42.94 10.42
C TYR A 955 -30.04 -42.71 10.77
N LEU A 956 -30.49 -41.46 10.80
CA LEU A 956 -31.86 -41.09 11.21
C LEU A 956 -32.87 -41.01 10.07
N SER A 957 -32.44 -40.73 8.83
CA SER A 957 -33.32 -40.48 7.66
C SER A 957 -34.19 -41.68 7.27
N THR A 958 -33.75 -42.90 7.59
CA THR A 958 -34.51 -44.14 7.38
C THR A 958 -35.70 -44.28 8.34
N ARG A 959 -35.75 -43.46 9.41
CA ARG A 959 -36.73 -43.53 10.52
C ARG A 959 -36.82 -44.89 11.22
N ALA A 960 -35.81 -45.76 11.02
CA ALA A 960 -35.78 -47.14 11.52
C ALA A 960 -35.72 -47.27 13.06
N TYR A 961 -35.74 -46.16 13.81
CA TYR A 961 -35.94 -46.13 15.25
C TYR A 961 -37.41 -46.25 15.68
N TYR A 962 -38.36 -45.98 14.77
CA TYR A 962 -39.78 -45.83 15.06
C TYR A 962 -40.53 -47.17 15.05
N ASP A 963 -41.31 -47.44 16.10
CA ASP A 963 -42.12 -48.65 16.22
C ASP A 963 -43.57 -48.40 15.79
N ASN A 964 -43.88 -48.74 14.53
CA ASN A 964 -45.23 -48.66 13.98
C ASN A 964 -46.26 -49.50 14.77
N THR A 965 -45.85 -50.61 15.39
CA THR A 965 -46.77 -51.49 16.14
C THR A 965 -47.13 -50.92 17.51
N ALA A 966 -46.18 -50.22 18.13
CA ALA A 966 -46.42 -49.44 19.35
C ALA A 966 -47.18 -48.13 19.04
N ALA A 967 -47.02 -47.55 17.86
CA ALA A 967 -47.73 -46.34 17.45
C ALA A 967 -49.26 -46.52 17.40
N ASP A 968 -49.75 -47.54 16.68
CA ASP A 968 -51.19 -47.88 16.63
C ASP A 968 -51.76 -48.16 18.03
N SER A 969 -50.97 -48.87 18.86
CA SER A 969 -51.33 -49.17 20.26
C SER A 969 -51.38 -47.92 21.15
N ALA A 970 -50.54 -46.91 20.88
CA ALA A 970 -50.52 -45.65 21.60
C ALA A 970 -51.67 -44.74 21.19
N ILE A 971 -51.96 -44.63 19.89
CA ILE A 971 -53.06 -43.81 19.34
C ILE A 971 -54.41 -44.25 19.94
N ALA A 972 -54.64 -45.57 20.06
CA ALA A 972 -55.83 -46.13 20.69
C ALA A 972 -55.99 -45.83 22.20
N SER A 973 -55.01 -45.19 22.84
CA SER A 973 -55.02 -44.84 24.27
C SER A 973 -55.19 -43.34 24.54
N TRP A 974 -55.39 -42.49 23.53
CA TRP A 974 -55.52 -41.04 23.70
C TRP A 974 -57.01 -40.67 23.85
N SER A 975 -57.37 -39.99 24.93
CA SER A 975 -58.75 -39.63 25.25
C SER A 975 -59.26 -38.45 24.42
N ASP A 976 -60.43 -38.60 23.79
CA ASP A 976 -61.04 -37.62 22.88
C ASP A 976 -61.28 -36.22 23.50
N GLU A 977 -61.34 -36.13 24.85
CA GLU A 977 -61.68 -34.91 25.60
C GLU A 977 -60.71 -33.72 25.46
N GLU A 978 -59.47 -33.97 25.00
CA GLU A 978 -58.46 -32.91 24.82
C GLU A 978 -58.39 -32.42 23.35
N ASP A 979 -58.68 -33.30 22.39
CA ASP A 979 -58.63 -32.99 20.95
C ASP A 979 -59.86 -32.19 20.49
N GLU A 980 -61.06 -32.48 21.03
CA GLU A 980 -62.26 -31.65 20.83
C GLU A 980 -62.08 -30.22 21.39
N ARG A 981 -61.27 -30.04 22.44
CA ARG A 981 -61.05 -28.74 23.08
C ARG A 981 -60.19 -27.79 22.24
N GLU A 982 -59.32 -28.32 21.38
CA GLU A 982 -58.63 -27.52 20.35
C GLU A 982 -59.52 -27.25 19.12
N LYS A 983 -60.44 -28.16 18.76
CA LYS A 983 -61.44 -27.92 17.70
C LYS A 983 -62.38 -26.76 18.05
N GLU A 984 -62.89 -26.69 19.27
CA GLU A 984 -63.73 -25.57 19.72
C GLU A 984 -63.01 -24.20 19.61
N LYS A 985 -61.69 -24.16 19.81
CA LYS A 985 -60.87 -22.96 19.64
C LYS A 985 -60.70 -22.52 18.19
N LYS A 986 -60.63 -23.46 17.24
CA LYS A 986 -60.45 -23.19 15.81
C LYS A 986 -61.79 -22.95 15.07
N GLY A 987 -62.93 -23.21 15.71
CA GLY A 987 -64.26 -23.12 15.10
C GLY A 987 -64.76 -21.72 14.70
N PHE A 988 -63.95 -20.66 14.76
CA PHE A 988 -64.41 -19.30 14.47
C PHE A 988 -63.36 -18.34 13.86
N LEU A 989 -62.58 -18.76 12.85
CA LEU A 989 -62.13 -17.85 11.78
C LEU A 989 -61.53 -18.60 10.57
N ASP A 990 -62.01 -18.19 9.39
CA ASP A 990 -61.55 -18.47 8.02
C ASP A 990 -61.41 -19.92 7.51
N LEU A 991 -61.74 -20.10 6.23
CA LEU A 991 -61.76 -21.37 5.48
C LEU A 991 -60.91 -21.26 4.20
N SER A 992 -59.89 -20.38 4.21
CA SER A 992 -59.18 -19.98 2.98
C SER A 992 -57.65 -19.80 3.06
N TYR A 993 -56.96 -20.53 3.93
CA TYR A 993 -55.51 -20.83 3.76
C TYR A 993 -55.14 -22.16 4.44
N GLU A 994 -54.70 -23.16 3.67
CA GLU A 994 -53.97 -24.32 4.22
C GLU A 994 -52.53 -23.89 4.51
N GLN A 995 -52.26 -23.42 5.73
CA GLN A 995 -50.89 -23.26 6.21
C GLN A 995 -50.30 -24.65 6.49
N ASN A 996 -49.25 -25.01 5.73
CA ASN A 996 -48.52 -26.28 5.87
C ASN A 996 -47.63 -26.28 7.13
N HIS A 997 -48.25 -26.32 8.31
CA HIS A 997 -47.55 -26.52 9.57
C HIS A 997 -47.04 -27.97 9.65
N SER A 998 -45.74 -28.14 9.92
CA SER A 998 -45.12 -29.46 10.13
C SER A 998 -45.70 -30.11 11.38
N ARG A 999 -46.30 -31.30 11.27
CA ARG A 999 -46.79 -32.11 12.40
C ARG A 999 -45.64 -32.59 13.28
N THR A 1000 -44.45 -32.76 12.69
CA THR A 1000 -43.24 -33.17 13.41
C THR A 1000 -42.69 -32.05 14.29
N LEU A 1001 -42.75 -30.79 13.84
CA LEU A 1001 -42.23 -29.62 14.58
C LEU A 1001 -43.31 -28.91 15.43
N ALA A 1002 -44.57 -28.97 15.01
CA ALA A 1002 -45.74 -28.41 15.70
C ALA A 1002 -46.73 -29.51 16.19
N PRO A 1003 -46.31 -30.50 17.02
CA PRO A 1003 -47.19 -31.55 17.50
C PRO A 1003 -48.25 -31.00 18.48
N SER A 1004 -49.51 -31.42 18.32
CA SER A 1004 -50.65 -30.94 19.13
C SER A 1004 -50.50 -31.19 20.64
N ASN A 1005 -49.59 -32.06 21.05
CA ASN A 1005 -49.33 -32.44 22.43
C ASN A 1005 -48.05 -31.80 23.03
N ILE A 1006 -47.52 -30.71 22.46
CA ILE A 1006 -46.27 -30.06 22.89
C ILE A 1006 -46.19 -29.79 24.41
N HIS A 1007 -47.30 -29.45 25.07
CA HIS A 1007 -47.33 -29.26 26.52
C HIS A 1007 -47.02 -30.55 27.30
N ARG A 1008 -47.37 -31.73 26.77
CA ARG A 1008 -46.99 -33.02 27.37
C ARG A 1008 -45.48 -33.29 27.20
N VAL A 1009 -44.91 -32.95 26.04
CA VAL A 1009 -43.46 -33.04 25.76
C VAL A 1009 -42.66 -32.14 26.71
N ILE A 1010 -43.02 -30.86 26.83
CA ILE A 1010 -42.39 -29.90 27.76
C ILE A 1010 -42.47 -30.40 29.20
N ASN A 1011 -43.65 -30.84 29.64
CA ASN A 1011 -43.84 -31.35 31.00
C ASN A 1011 -43.02 -32.62 31.30
N CYS A 1012 -42.68 -33.45 30.30
CA CYS A 1012 -41.82 -34.62 30.50
C CYS A 1012 -40.40 -34.21 30.92
N PHE A 1013 -39.81 -33.18 30.28
CA PHE A 1013 -38.50 -32.67 30.65
C PHE A 1013 -38.54 -31.91 31.99
N LEU A 1014 -39.52 -31.01 32.21
CA LEU A 1014 -39.63 -30.25 33.47
C LEU A 1014 -39.92 -31.14 34.70
N SER A 1015 -40.62 -32.27 34.52
CA SER A 1015 -40.94 -33.22 35.59
C SER A 1015 -39.87 -34.29 35.82
N LEU A 1016 -38.79 -34.30 35.02
CA LEU A 1016 -37.76 -35.32 35.05
C LEU A 1016 -36.99 -35.34 36.39
N MET A 1017 -36.68 -34.17 36.95
CA MET A 1017 -35.94 -34.03 38.21
C MET A 1017 -36.88 -33.93 39.43
N PRO A 1018 -36.74 -34.80 40.46
CA PRO A 1018 -37.58 -34.74 41.66
C PRO A 1018 -37.37 -33.46 42.50
N ARG A 1019 -38.45 -32.89 43.05
CA ARG A 1019 -38.51 -31.64 43.85
C ARG A 1019 -37.56 -31.52 45.05
N TYR A 1020 -36.93 -32.62 45.49
CA TYR A 1020 -35.93 -32.60 46.56
C TYR A 1020 -34.49 -32.40 46.06
N LEU A 1021 -34.23 -32.73 44.78
CA LEU A 1021 -32.96 -32.43 44.09
C LEU A 1021 -33.01 -31.10 43.31
N GLN A 1022 -34.19 -30.54 43.05
CA GLN A 1022 -34.34 -29.22 42.45
C GLN A 1022 -33.84 -28.11 43.40
N THR A 1023 -32.98 -27.24 42.88
CA THR A 1023 -32.43 -26.05 43.54
C THR A 1023 -33.43 -24.91 43.62
N ASP A 1024 -34.17 -24.68 42.53
CA ASP A 1024 -35.20 -23.65 42.37
C ASP A 1024 -36.59 -24.18 42.79
N PRO A 1025 -37.38 -23.46 43.62
CA PRO A 1025 -38.77 -23.84 43.90
C PRO A 1025 -39.74 -23.57 42.73
N ASP A 1026 -39.43 -22.67 41.79
CA ASP A 1026 -40.36 -22.29 40.71
C ASP A 1026 -40.14 -23.16 39.45
N VAL A 1027 -40.97 -24.20 39.31
CA VAL A 1027 -40.92 -25.19 38.21
C VAL A 1027 -41.02 -24.56 36.82
N ASN A 1028 -41.67 -23.40 36.68
CA ASN A 1028 -41.88 -22.71 35.40
C ASN A 1028 -40.70 -21.83 34.95
N ASN A 1029 -39.56 -21.83 35.66
CA ASN A 1029 -38.47 -20.88 35.40
C ASN A 1029 -37.72 -21.07 34.05
N TYR A 1030 -38.11 -22.02 33.21
CA TYR A 1030 -37.59 -22.21 31.84
C TYR A 1030 -37.93 -21.04 30.88
N GLU A 1031 -38.95 -20.24 31.18
CA GLU A 1031 -39.33 -19.05 30.39
C GLU A 1031 -38.18 -18.02 30.27
N LYS A 1032 -37.26 -17.95 31.26
CA LYS A 1032 -36.10 -17.04 31.20
C LYS A 1032 -35.10 -17.35 30.08
N TYR A 1033 -35.09 -18.57 29.58
CA TYR A 1033 -34.14 -19.04 28.57
C TYR A 1033 -34.69 -18.83 27.15
N MET A 1034 -36.02 -18.69 27.00
CA MET A 1034 -36.69 -18.50 25.70
C MET A 1034 -36.12 -17.33 24.88
N PRO A 1035 -35.89 -16.10 25.40
CA PRO A 1035 -35.42 -14.98 24.58
C PRO A 1035 -33.96 -15.11 24.10
N ALA A 1036 -33.19 -16.05 24.67
CA ALA A 1036 -31.86 -16.40 24.21
C ALA A 1036 -31.95 -17.47 23.10
N TRP A 1037 -32.67 -18.57 23.36
CA TRP A 1037 -32.86 -19.65 22.40
C TRP A 1037 -33.66 -19.22 21.17
N GLU A 1038 -34.61 -18.28 21.30
CA GLU A 1038 -35.32 -17.64 20.19
C GLU A 1038 -34.34 -16.98 19.20
N ARG A 1039 -33.45 -16.11 19.69
CA ARG A 1039 -32.45 -15.43 18.84
C ARG A 1039 -31.50 -16.41 18.18
N GLN A 1040 -31.03 -17.41 18.91
CA GLN A 1040 -30.14 -18.44 18.36
C GLN A 1040 -30.86 -19.29 17.30
N TYR A 1041 -32.11 -19.71 17.57
CA TYR A 1041 -32.90 -20.48 16.62
C TYR A 1041 -33.23 -19.69 15.36
N SER A 1042 -33.59 -18.40 15.45
CA SER A 1042 -33.80 -17.57 14.27
C SER A 1042 -32.52 -17.43 13.42
N SER A 1043 -31.33 -17.39 14.03
CA SER A 1043 -30.06 -17.44 13.28
C SER A 1043 -29.87 -18.79 12.59
N VAL A 1044 -29.94 -19.90 13.34
CA VAL A 1044 -29.77 -21.26 12.80
C VAL A 1044 -30.78 -21.54 11.68
N LEU A 1045 -32.02 -21.05 11.81
CA LEU A 1045 -33.06 -21.17 10.78
C LEU A 1045 -32.72 -20.38 9.50
N SER A 1046 -32.15 -19.18 9.63
CA SER A 1046 -31.62 -18.41 8.50
C SER A 1046 -30.44 -19.10 7.83
N ASP A 1047 -29.51 -19.62 8.63
CA ASP A 1047 -28.27 -20.26 8.16
C ASP A 1047 -28.54 -21.60 7.46
N CYS A 1048 -29.54 -22.36 7.92
CA CYS A 1048 -29.97 -23.63 7.30
C CYS A 1048 -30.97 -23.46 6.13
N ALA A 1049 -31.43 -22.23 5.82
CA ALA A 1049 -32.53 -21.98 4.88
C ALA A 1049 -32.30 -22.49 3.43
N LEU A 1050 -31.04 -22.70 3.03
CA LEU A 1050 -30.67 -23.18 1.70
C LEU A 1050 -30.54 -24.72 1.60
N MET A 1051 -30.67 -25.46 2.71
CA MET A 1051 -30.31 -26.90 2.76
C MET A 1051 -31.42 -27.85 2.27
N ALA A 1052 -32.55 -27.34 1.79
CA ALA A 1052 -33.64 -28.13 1.21
C ALA A 1052 -34.15 -29.29 2.11
N TRP A 1053 -34.14 -29.09 3.43
CA TRP A 1053 -34.53 -30.11 4.40
C TRP A 1053 -36.01 -30.53 4.28
N PRO A 1054 -36.35 -31.79 4.61
CA PRO A 1054 -37.72 -32.27 4.60
C PRO A 1054 -38.59 -31.53 5.62
N LEU A 1055 -39.89 -31.39 5.30
CA LEU A 1055 -40.88 -30.73 6.18
C LEU A 1055 -41.38 -31.64 7.32
N GLU A 1056 -41.24 -32.96 7.19
CA GLU A 1056 -41.80 -33.97 8.09
C GLU A 1056 -40.86 -35.18 8.21
N ALA A 1057 -40.96 -35.94 9.30
CA ALA A 1057 -40.34 -37.26 9.43
C ALA A 1057 -41.32 -38.35 8.97
N VAL A 1058 -41.03 -39.01 7.84
CA VAL A 1058 -41.96 -39.91 7.12
C VAL A 1058 -41.20 -41.15 6.64
N MET A 1059 -41.85 -42.31 6.48
CA MET A 1059 -41.20 -43.45 5.83
C MET A 1059 -41.12 -43.19 4.31
N VAL A 1060 -40.01 -43.56 3.68
CA VAL A 1060 -39.80 -43.33 2.22
C VAL A 1060 -40.90 -43.98 1.36
N ASP A 1061 -41.45 -45.10 1.82
CA ASP A 1061 -42.49 -45.87 1.13
C ASP A 1061 -43.93 -45.34 1.32
N ASP A 1062 -44.19 -44.39 2.22
CA ASP A 1062 -45.56 -43.85 2.47
C ASP A 1062 -46.15 -43.08 1.28
N SER A 1063 -45.37 -42.91 0.20
CA SER A 1063 -45.82 -42.34 -1.09
C SER A 1063 -46.45 -43.38 -2.04
N ALA A 1064 -46.37 -44.68 -1.72
CA ALA A 1064 -46.93 -45.76 -2.54
C ALA A 1064 -48.37 -46.10 -2.13
N SER A 1065 -49.25 -46.32 -3.13
CA SER A 1065 -50.64 -46.73 -2.90
C SER A 1065 -50.73 -48.06 -2.14
N SER A 1066 -51.68 -48.18 -1.20
CA SER A 1066 -51.81 -49.28 -0.23
C SER A 1066 -52.19 -50.67 -0.82
N ASP A 1067 -52.20 -50.83 -2.15
CA ASP A 1067 -52.70 -52.02 -2.89
C ASP A 1067 -51.60 -53.02 -3.32
N SER A 1068 -50.34 -52.84 -2.91
CA SER A 1068 -49.25 -53.76 -3.28
C SER A 1068 -48.12 -53.82 -2.24
N ARG A 1069 -48.40 -54.39 -1.07
CA ARG A 1069 -47.36 -54.87 -0.14
C ARG A 1069 -47.00 -56.33 -0.44
N PRO A 1070 -45.76 -56.66 -0.86
CA PRO A 1070 -45.25 -58.01 -0.74
C PRO A 1070 -44.88 -58.28 0.72
N GLU A 1071 -45.29 -59.42 1.27
CA GLU A 1071 -44.74 -59.92 2.53
C GLU A 1071 -43.32 -60.47 2.28
N ALA A 1072 -42.33 -59.59 2.26
CA ALA A 1072 -40.93 -59.93 2.04
C ALA A 1072 -40.01 -59.18 3.01
N ASP A 1073 -39.11 -59.93 3.66
CA ASP A 1073 -37.94 -59.47 4.39
C ASP A 1073 -38.15 -58.37 5.44
N HIS A 1074 -38.84 -58.74 6.51
CA HIS A 1074 -38.52 -58.26 7.87
C HIS A 1074 -37.10 -58.72 8.30
N CYS A 1075 -36.07 -58.28 7.58
CA CYS A 1075 -34.68 -58.45 7.98
C CYS A 1075 -34.44 -57.64 9.25
N SER A 1076 -34.10 -58.33 10.34
CA SER A 1076 -34.00 -57.79 11.70
C SER A 1076 -32.77 -56.89 11.92
N GLY A 1077 -32.69 -55.78 11.16
CA GLY A 1077 -31.71 -54.71 11.35
C GLY A 1077 -32.00 -53.96 12.64
N ARG A 1078 -31.25 -54.27 13.70
CA ARG A 1078 -31.28 -53.49 14.95
C ARG A 1078 -30.85 -52.05 14.64
N PHE A 1079 -31.74 -51.08 14.93
CA PHE A 1079 -31.47 -49.67 14.69
C PHE A 1079 -30.12 -49.22 15.27
N TYR A 1080 -29.36 -48.51 14.45
CA TYR A 1080 -28.04 -47.98 14.76
C TYR A 1080 -28.04 -46.46 14.51
N MET A 1081 -27.87 -45.68 15.58
CA MET A 1081 -27.87 -44.20 15.53
C MET A 1081 -26.54 -43.58 15.10
N GLY A 1082 -25.64 -44.38 14.52
CA GLY A 1082 -24.26 -43.98 14.27
C GLY A 1082 -23.38 -43.95 15.53
N PRO A 1083 -22.07 -43.80 15.37
CA PRO A 1083 -21.12 -43.82 16.48
C PRO A 1083 -21.15 -42.51 17.29
N PHE A 1084 -21.38 -41.36 16.64
CA PHE A 1084 -21.40 -40.05 17.27
C PHE A 1084 -22.55 -39.89 18.27
N LEU A 1085 -23.80 -40.12 17.88
CA LEU A 1085 -24.94 -40.07 18.80
C LEU A 1085 -24.84 -41.16 19.90
N SER A 1086 -24.26 -42.32 19.58
CA SER A 1086 -23.99 -43.36 20.58
C SER A 1086 -23.01 -42.86 21.66
N MET A 1087 -21.91 -42.18 21.26
CA MET A 1087 -20.95 -41.58 22.16
C MET A 1087 -21.59 -40.50 23.04
N LEU A 1088 -22.38 -39.59 22.47
CA LEU A 1088 -23.08 -38.55 23.24
C LEU A 1088 -24.08 -39.15 24.24
N PHE A 1089 -24.87 -40.15 23.85
CA PHE A 1089 -25.83 -40.79 24.74
C PHE A 1089 -25.17 -41.63 25.85
N ASP A 1090 -23.98 -42.20 25.60
CA ASP A 1090 -23.20 -42.87 26.65
C ASP A 1090 -22.45 -41.89 27.57
N LYS A 1091 -22.02 -40.73 27.07
CA LYS A 1091 -21.57 -39.60 27.90
C LYS A 1091 -22.70 -39.10 28.80
N VAL A 1092 -23.86 -38.73 28.24
CA VAL A 1092 -25.06 -38.35 29.03
C VAL A 1092 -25.39 -39.42 30.07
N SER A 1093 -25.37 -40.71 29.68
CA SER A 1093 -25.63 -41.84 30.57
C SER A 1093 -24.60 -42.07 31.70
N ASN A 1094 -23.57 -41.22 31.80
CA ASN A 1094 -22.46 -41.29 32.75
C ASN A 1094 -22.13 -39.93 33.41
N MET A 1095 -22.93 -38.87 33.21
CA MET A 1095 -22.67 -37.54 33.81
C MET A 1095 -22.34 -37.56 35.32
N PRO A 1096 -23.01 -38.36 36.18
CA PRO A 1096 -22.69 -38.47 37.62
C PRO A 1096 -21.29 -38.98 37.96
N ARG A 1097 -20.43 -39.24 36.96
CA ARG A 1097 -19.06 -39.76 37.08
C ARG A 1097 -18.08 -39.01 36.17
N GLN A 1098 -18.42 -37.78 35.77
CA GLN A 1098 -17.66 -36.92 34.87
C GLN A 1098 -17.52 -35.53 35.50
N THR A 1099 -16.45 -34.80 35.16
CA THR A 1099 -16.26 -33.44 35.68
C THR A 1099 -17.36 -32.50 35.20
N TYR A 1100 -17.58 -31.41 35.94
CA TYR A 1100 -18.52 -30.36 35.58
C TYR A 1100 -18.30 -29.85 34.14
N GLU A 1101 -17.05 -29.68 33.73
CA GLU A 1101 -16.65 -29.21 32.39
C GLU A 1101 -17.10 -30.17 31.28
N VAL A 1102 -16.80 -31.47 31.41
CA VAL A 1102 -17.24 -32.49 30.44
C VAL A 1102 -18.77 -32.54 30.36
N ASN A 1103 -19.46 -32.41 31.49
CA ASN A 1103 -20.92 -32.37 31.54
C ASN A 1103 -21.51 -31.11 30.87
N LEU A 1104 -20.84 -29.96 31.00
CA LEU A 1104 -21.24 -28.70 30.39
C LEU A 1104 -21.08 -28.75 28.86
N GLU A 1105 -19.94 -29.23 28.36
CA GLU A 1105 -19.69 -29.39 26.92
C GLU A 1105 -20.66 -30.40 26.28
N VAL A 1106 -20.89 -31.56 26.91
CA VAL A 1106 -21.84 -32.57 26.40
C VAL A 1106 -23.27 -32.03 26.33
N THR A 1107 -23.70 -31.23 27.31
CA THR A 1107 -25.06 -30.67 27.33
C THR A 1107 -25.21 -29.49 26.37
N GLY A 1108 -24.20 -28.61 26.25
CA GLY A 1108 -24.15 -27.56 25.23
C GLY A 1108 -24.22 -28.12 23.81
N LEU A 1109 -23.40 -29.11 23.50
CA LEU A 1109 -23.35 -29.80 22.21
C LEU A 1109 -24.71 -30.40 21.81
N ILE A 1110 -25.42 -31.04 22.74
CA ILE A 1110 -26.76 -31.60 22.48
C ILE A 1110 -27.82 -30.49 22.35
N SER A 1111 -27.71 -29.38 23.08
CA SER A 1111 -28.58 -28.21 22.88
C SER A 1111 -28.40 -27.60 21.47
N ARG A 1112 -27.18 -27.54 20.93
CA ARG A 1112 -26.94 -27.11 19.55
C ARG A 1112 -27.52 -28.07 18.51
N LEU A 1113 -27.39 -29.39 18.72
CA LEU A 1113 -28.06 -30.39 17.90
C LEU A 1113 -29.59 -30.24 17.94
N ALA A 1114 -30.15 -30.00 19.12
CA ALA A 1114 -31.58 -29.81 19.33
C ALA A 1114 -32.11 -28.53 18.64
N LEU A 1115 -31.29 -27.49 18.48
CA LEU A 1115 -31.66 -26.27 17.74
C LEU A 1115 -31.82 -26.50 16.23
N LEU A 1116 -31.14 -27.48 15.61
CA LEU A 1116 -31.20 -27.66 14.15
C LEU A 1116 -32.66 -27.93 13.67
N PRO A 1117 -33.24 -27.14 12.75
CA PRO A 1117 -34.62 -27.30 12.25
C PRO A 1117 -34.93 -28.57 11.42
N HIS A 1118 -34.20 -29.68 11.60
CA HIS A 1118 -34.42 -30.93 10.86
C HIS A 1118 -35.45 -31.84 11.56
N PRO A 1119 -36.49 -32.35 10.86
CA PRO A 1119 -37.62 -33.02 11.52
C PRO A 1119 -37.24 -34.33 12.22
N TYR A 1120 -36.47 -35.22 11.56
CA TYR A 1120 -36.03 -36.49 12.16
C TYR A 1120 -35.16 -36.28 13.42
N LEU A 1121 -34.40 -35.17 13.49
CA LEU A 1121 -33.54 -34.87 14.63
C LEU A 1121 -34.33 -34.23 15.77
N HIS A 1122 -35.31 -33.36 15.46
CA HIS A 1122 -36.29 -32.87 16.43
C HIS A 1122 -37.10 -34.04 17.02
N GLU A 1123 -37.64 -34.93 16.18
CA GLU A 1123 -38.38 -36.12 16.60
C GLU A 1123 -37.54 -37.00 17.54
N PHE A 1124 -36.31 -37.36 17.14
CA PHE A 1124 -35.47 -38.30 17.89
C PHE A 1124 -34.88 -37.73 19.20
N LEU A 1125 -34.59 -36.42 19.27
CA LEU A 1125 -34.02 -35.78 20.48
C LEU A 1125 -35.07 -35.16 21.41
N LEU A 1126 -36.10 -34.50 20.86
CA LEU A 1126 -37.01 -33.62 21.61
C LEU A 1126 -38.41 -34.20 21.86
N ASN A 1127 -38.73 -35.41 21.39
CA ASN A 1127 -40.02 -36.06 21.67
C ASN A 1127 -39.90 -37.28 22.62
N PRO A 1128 -40.05 -37.09 23.96
CA PRO A 1128 -40.13 -38.17 24.95
C PRO A 1128 -41.27 -39.18 24.75
N LEU A 1129 -42.27 -38.87 23.92
CA LEU A 1129 -43.49 -39.67 23.73
C LEU A 1129 -43.44 -40.53 22.46
N LEU A 1130 -42.28 -40.55 21.78
CA LEU A 1130 -42.06 -41.28 20.54
C LEU A 1130 -42.10 -42.82 20.76
N PRO A 1131 -42.90 -43.60 20.00
CA PRO A 1131 -42.85 -45.05 20.04
C PRO A 1131 -41.53 -45.53 19.39
N LEU A 1132 -40.62 -46.01 20.23
CA LEU A 1132 -39.27 -46.45 19.84
C LEU A 1132 -39.17 -47.99 19.86
N ILE A 1133 -38.47 -48.56 18.88
CA ILE A 1133 -38.23 -50.01 18.81
C ILE A 1133 -37.52 -50.49 20.11
N PRO A 1134 -38.00 -51.57 20.75
CA PRO A 1134 -37.45 -52.07 22.01
C PRO A 1134 -35.92 -52.24 22.02
N GLY A 1135 -35.26 -51.59 22.98
CA GLY A 1135 -33.80 -51.59 23.13
C GLY A 1135 -33.07 -50.43 22.45
N THR A 1136 -33.79 -49.52 21.78
CA THR A 1136 -33.26 -48.23 21.32
C THR A 1136 -32.99 -47.30 22.50
N LYS A 1137 -31.84 -46.63 22.52
CA LYS A 1137 -31.57 -45.52 23.47
C LYS A 1137 -32.21 -44.23 22.92
N SER A 1138 -32.70 -43.37 23.80
CA SER A 1138 -33.07 -41.98 23.47
C SER A 1138 -32.53 -41.02 24.53
N LEU A 1139 -32.44 -39.74 24.19
CA LEU A 1139 -31.95 -38.70 25.11
C LEU A 1139 -32.71 -38.71 26.45
N PHE A 1140 -34.04 -38.77 26.39
CA PHE A 1140 -34.90 -38.82 27.57
C PHE A 1140 -34.69 -40.09 28.42
N LEU A 1141 -34.49 -41.26 27.80
CA LEU A 1141 -34.20 -42.50 28.52
C LEU A 1141 -32.81 -42.48 29.19
N CYS A 1142 -31.82 -41.86 28.55
CA CYS A 1142 -30.48 -41.65 29.12
C CYS A 1142 -30.54 -40.70 30.33
N LEU A 1143 -31.25 -39.58 30.20
CA LEU A 1143 -31.47 -38.65 31.31
C LEU A 1143 -32.28 -39.29 32.46
N GLN A 1144 -33.30 -40.09 32.17
CA GLN A 1144 -33.99 -40.87 33.22
C GLN A 1144 -33.06 -41.83 33.97
N LYS A 1145 -32.07 -42.43 33.29
CA LYS A 1145 -31.06 -43.29 33.92
C LYS A 1145 -30.16 -42.48 34.87
N VAL A 1146 -29.70 -41.30 34.43
CA VAL A 1146 -28.93 -40.35 35.26
C VAL A 1146 -29.71 -39.96 36.51
N VAL A 1147 -30.97 -39.52 36.36
CA VAL A 1147 -31.80 -39.15 37.52
C VAL A 1147 -31.98 -40.33 38.47
N LYS A 1148 -32.19 -41.56 37.97
CA LYS A 1148 -32.30 -42.76 38.83
C LYS A 1148 -31.00 -43.03 39.61
N GLN A 1149 -29.83 -42.77 39.03
CA GLN A 1149 -28.53 -42.85 39.72
C GLN A 1149 -28.40 -41.76 40.79
N LEU A 1150 -28.58 -40.49 40.43
CA LEU A 1150 -28.53 -39.35 41.37
C LEU A 1150 -29.52 -39.52 42.55
N VAL A 1151 -30.73 -40.01 42.28
CA VAL A 1151 -31.77 -40.33 43.29
C VAL A 1151 -31.36 -41.45 44.26
N SER A 1152 -30.41 -42.30 43.87
CA SER A 1152 -29.88 -43.40 44.69
C SER A 1152 -28.58 -43.07 45.42
N GLU A 1153 -27.75 -42.19 44.84
CA GLU A 1153 -26.43 -41.83 45.39
C GLU A 1153 -26.48 -40.56 46.26
N ILE A 1154 -27.42 -39.62 46.02
CA ILE A 1154 -27.61 -38.42 46.84
C ILE A 1154 -28.59 -38.69 48.01
N PRO A 1155 -28.19 -38.51 49.28
CA PRO A 1155 -29.05 -38.79 50.42
C PRO A 1155 -30.17 -37.74 50.59
N LYS A 1156 -31.33 -38.19 51.09
CA LYS A 1156 -32.54 -37.37 51.28
C LYS A 1156 -32.51 -36.60 52.62
N THR A 1157 -31.47 -35.82 52.88
CA THR A 1157 -31.34 -34.98 54.07
C THR A 1157 -31.65 -33.51 53.78
N ALA A 1158 -31.85 -32.70 54.83
CA ALA A 1158 -31.96 -31.25 54.69
C ALA A 1158 -30.63 -30.63 54.20
N GLU A 1159 -29.51 -31.18 54.65
CA GLU A 1159 -28.15 -30.76 54.31
C GLU A 1159 -27.90 -30.83 52.80
N SER A 1160 -28.33 -31.90 52.12
CA SER A 1160 -28.19 -32.01 50.66
C SER A 1160 -28.89 -30.89 49.88
N LYS A 1161 -29.99 -30.32 50.41
CA LYS A 1161 -30.68 -29.17 49.78
C LYS A 1161 -30.03 -27.82 50.12
N THR A 1162 -29.18 -27.76 51.14
CA THR A 1162 -28.25 -26.64 51.37
C THR A 1162 -27.06 -26.75 50.41
N MET A 1163 -26.39 -27.92 50.38
CA MET A 1163 -25.25 -28.19 49.49
C MET A 1163 -25.58 -27.89 48.03
N LEU A 1164 -26.72 -28.36 47.50
CA LEU A 1164 -27.17 -28.08 46.13
C LEU A 1164 -27.29 -26.57 45.83
N LYS A 1165 -27.65 -25.73 46.81
CA LYS A 1165 -27.71 -24.28 46.64
C LYS A 1165 -26.34 -23.62 46.73
N GLU A 1166 -25.49 -24.10 47.61
CA GLU A 1166 -24.11 -23.61 47.77
C GLU A 1166 -23.26 -23.96 46.54
N THR A 1167 -23.35 -25.20 46.03
CA THR A 1167 -22.75 -25.61 44.75
C THR A 1167 -23.29 -24.76 43.60
N ARG A 1168 -24.61 -24.49 43.52
CA ARG A 1168 -25.16 -23.62 42.47
C ARG A 1168 -24.66 -22.16 42.56
N LEU A 1169 -24.42 -21.63 43.76
CA LEU A 1169 -23.83 -20.30 43.94
C LEU A 1169 -22.33 -20.30 43.60
N LYS A 1170 -21.59 -21.37 43.93
CA LYS A 1170 -20.18 -21.56 43.53
C LYS A 1170 -20.04 -21.57 42.00
N LEU A 1171 -20.87 -22.35 41.30
CA LEU A 1171 -20.88 -22.42 39.83
C LEU A 1171 -21.36 -21.13 39.13
N LEU A 1172 -21.89 -20.15 39.89
CA LEU A 1172 -22.36 -18.85 39.38
C LEU A 1172 -21.51 -17.67 39.88
N SER A 1173 -20.34 -17.92 40.48
CA SER A 1173 -19.43 -16.87 40.94
C SER A 1173 -17.97 -17.20 40.65
N ASP A 1174 -17.25 -16.26 40.04
CA ASP A 1174 -15.83 -16.38 39.64
C ASP A 1174 -14.86 -16.33 40.83
N CYS A 1175 -15.13 -17.13 41.87
CA CYS A 1175 -14.32 -17.23 43.07
C CYS A 1175 -13.32 -18.39 42.95
N SER A 1176 -12.13 -18.06 42.42
CA SER A 1176 -10.94 -18.91 42.46
C SER A 1176 -10.41 -19.08 43.89
N GLN A 1177 -11.09 -19.91 44.68
CA GLN A 1177 -10.59 -20.45 45.94
C GLN A 1177 -10.18 -21.91 45.75
N GLU A 1178 -8.88 -22.15 45.87
CA GLU A 1178 -8.25 -23.46 45.80
C GLU A 1178 -8.61 -24.32 47.04
N GLU A 1179 -8.44 -25.64 46.92
CA GLU A 1179 -8.44 -26.64 48.01
C GLU A 1179 -9.78 -27.04 48.69
N GLU A 1180 -10.96 -26.80 48.09
CA GLU A 1180 -12.19 -27.55 48.45
C GLU A 1180 -12.60 -28.58 47.38
N LYS A 1181 -12.86 -29.82 47.83
CA LYS A 1181 -13.19 -30.97 46.97
C LYS A 1181 -14.42 -30.72 46.10
N GLU A 1182 -14.24 -30.94 44.80
CA GLU A 1182 -15.32 -31.10 43.83
C GLU A 1182 -16.34 -32.15 44.29
N ASN A 1183 -17.61 -31.92 43.99
CA ASN A 1183 -18.69 -32.84 44.30
C ASN A 1183 -19.56 -33.06 43.06
N ILE A 1184 -18.98 -33.84 42.15
CA ILE A 1184 -19.53 -34.29 40.86
C ILE A 1184 -21.02 -34.66 40.96
N LEU A 1185 -21.50 -35.28 42.05
CA LEU A 1185 -22.90 -35.67 42.20
C LEU A 1185 -23.84 -34.45 42.33
N TYR A 1186 -23.46 -33.42 43.08
CA TYR A 1186 -24.26 -32.19 43.19
C TYR A 1186 -24.12 -31.31 41.93
N GLU A 1187 -22.92 -31.24 41.34
CA GLU A 1187 -22.67 -30.55 40.08
C GLU A 1187 -23.49 -31.15 38.93
N SER A 1188 -23.45 -32.49 38.78
CA SER A 1188 -24.25 -33.23 37.79
C SER A 1188 -25.75 -33.08 38.01
N ALA A 1189 -26.20 -33.00 39.27
CA ALA A 1189 -27.61 -32.74 39.57
C ALA A 1189 -28.06 -31.35 39.11
N ILE A 1190 -27.21 -30.33 39.26
CA ILE A 1190 -27.47 -28.97 38.76
C ILE A 1190 -27.46 -28.96 37.23
N VAL A 1191 -26.43 -29.52 36.58
CA VAL A 1191 -26.37 -29.60 35.10
C VAL A 1191 -27.58 -30.35 34.53
N THR A 1192 -28.01 -31.45 35.16
CA THR A 1192 -29.22 -32.18 34.76
C THR A 1192 -30.50 -31.34 34.97
N GLU A 1193 -30.58 -30.52 36.03
CA GLU A 1193 -31.72 -29.62 36.27
C GLU A 1193 -31.81 -28.52 35.21
N GLU A 1194 -30.68 -27.90 34.84
CA GLU A 1194 -30.62 -26.80 33.87
C GLU A 1194 -30.83 -27.30 32.44
N PHE A 1195 -30.13 -28.36 32.02
CA PHE A 1195 -30.28 -28.95 30.68
C PHE A 1195 -31.72 -29.43 30.41
N SER A 1196 -32.43 -29.88 31.45
CA SER A 1196 -33.87 -30.22 31.35
C SER A 1196 -34.76 -28.99 31.08
N LYS A 1197 -34.35 -27.79 31.52
CA LYS A 1197 -35.05 -26.52 31.23
C LYS A 1197 -34.70 -26.02 29.82
N ASP A 1198 -33.46 -26.16 29.39
CA ASP A 1198 -33.02 -25.78 28.04
C ASP A 1198 -33.71 -26.63 26.96
N LEU A 1199 -33.75 -27.96 27.10
CA LEU A 1199 -34.48 -28.82 26.16
C LEU A 1199 -35.98 -28.47 26.09
N ALA A 1200 -36.60 -28.12 27.23
CA ALA A 1200 -37.98 -27.65 27.28
C ALA A 1200 -38.18 -26.29 26.58
N ALA A 1201 -37.25 -25.34 26.76
CA ALA A 1201 -37.28 -24.03 26.11
C ALA A 1201 -37.03 -24.14 24.58
N ILE A 1202 -36.07 -24.95 24.15
CA ILE A 1202 -35.78 -25.22 22.74
C ILE A 1202 -36.99 -25.88 22.06
N ALA A 1203 -37.62 -26.88 22.68
CA ALA A 1203 -38.83 -27.50 22.12
C ALA A 1203 -39.97 -26.49 21.93
N TYR A 1204 -40.19 -25.59 22.91
CA TYR A 1204 -41.18 -24.51 22.83
C TYR A 1204 -40.87 -23.48 21.74
N VAL A 1205 -39.62 -23.01 21.64
CA VAL A 1205 -39.18 -22.03 20.64
C VAL A 1205 -39.35 -22.58 19.22
N LYS A 1206 -39.00 -23.85 18.99
CA LYS A 1206 -39.17 -24.51 17.68
C LYS A 1206 -40.65 -24.63 17.30
N TYR A 1207 -41.48 -25.11 18.22
CA TYR A 1207 -42.94 -25.20 18.05
C TYR A 1207 -43.55 -23.86 17.60
N HIS A 1208 -43.20 -22.78 18.29
CA HIS A 1208 -43.70 -21.43 18.01
C HIS A 1208 -43.18 -20.78 16.71
N HIS A 1209 -42.16 -21.33 16.05
CA HIS A 1209 -41.71 -20.92 14.72
C HIS A 1209 -42.29 -21.77 13.58
N SER A 1210 -42.88 -22.94 13.90
CA SER A 1210 -43.55 -23.81 12.93
C SER A 1210 -45.06 -23.54 12.78
N ILE A 1211 -45.59 -22.60 13.59
CA ILE A 1211 -46.94 -22.02 13.52
C ILE A 1211 -46.85 -20.65 12.86
#